data_AF-A0A7W0T2M4-F1
#
_entry.id   AF-A0A7W0T2M4-F1
#
_cell.length_a   1.000
_cell.length_b   1.000
_cell.length_c   1.000
_cell.angle_alpha   90.00
_cell.angle_beta   90.00
_cell.angle_gamma   90.00
#
_symmetry.space_group_name_H-M   'P 1'
#
loop_
_entity.id
_entity.type
_entity.pdbx_description
1 polymer ?
#
loop_
_entity_poly.entity_id
_entity_poly.type
_entity_poly.pdbx_seq_one_letter_code
_entity_poly.pdbx_strand_id
1 'polypeptide(L)'
;MAAVLATAGIARAEGMLPNNATISWEKFFITEDGDVKEPSTPDARRQYLNFAHCACSKASLGEETTFQYEVKLSTTTGTNRPGEVWVGTQCSDDTLRGMMCRQLTTQTIPDIDTLAITPDRIEVGIYDAVNGVDTTGPCQERAGDAFVWILVDSDGDNTYDYFTNQSVGGTATSMDVTKVDTEAPPLPKNFDAQSGEGSIAISWDAPDSRATDIFYYQALCMDDEGMPAGVDEVPSPRYQTTTELCGLPQDFDLAPSVITGSEDGTDVAAAPEPFRQLNSDYLCGDQTSGTATSLTINGLENDKPYTVALLAIDYYGNVKGTYFSRTIIPKPVIDFWEDLDDRGSAVEGGCLLSTTYGEGSVLTQVLRSFRDNTLARTAFGRALIRAYYATFGSFLVDGSLVLRVIAGVLLAPLVVLAVLWHLLSLPGLLLVLAMPWLWRRRRVLWRITARLLPAPIATLLGICVAGGIVAPHTAHADDFTPYWDDDASEEGGDFEDDVTWHAGIRLGPYIPEIDLQAGQNALTGKGPYEAMFGDYYLDGKKHERRVWQVLPMLDVDRIIWNGFGQIGVGGSIGYMQKSAYAYVDGTSEDEAERPRSGASRNTFRLIPLAATVSYRFTYLDDRFGIPIVPYLRGGLSYYAWMIKAPNGDLSRVCAETAADMSCVSYNKARGGSLGYQGSIGLAVRAERIDSEAAMSMRNSGIQHAGFYAELQYAKVDGFGSDSRLSVGDNTWFAGVDFEF
;
A
#
# COMPACT_ATOMS: atom_id res chain seq x y z
N MET A 1 -32.29 -89.95 -22.75
CA MET A 1 -32.93 -89.11 -21.73
C MET A 1 -32.00 -87.92 -21.53
N ALA A 2 -32.53 -86.71 -21.71
CA ALA A 2 -31.81 -85.46 -21.92
C ALA A 2 -30.92 -85.05 -20.75
N ALA A 3 -29.75 -84.47 -21.05
CA ALA A 3 -29.02 -83.61 -20.13
C ALA A 3 -29.10 -82.18 -20.66
N VAL A 4 -29.90 -81.38 -19.97
CA VAL A 4 -30.05 -79.93 -20.14
C VAL A 4 -28.76 -79.27 -19.64
N LEU A 5 -28.05 -78.57 -20.53
CA LEU A 5 -27.01 -77.62 -20.13
C LEU A 5 -27.69 -76.32 -19.68
N ALA A 6 -27.66 -76.07 -18.38
CA ALA A 6 -28.02 -74.81 -17.79
C ALA A 6 -26.93 -73.77 -18.10
N THR A 7 -27.28 -72.72 -18.84
CA THR A 7 -26.50 -71.48 -18.91
C THR A 7 -26.64 -70.77 -17.57
N ALA A 8 -25.55 -70.70 -16.81
CA ALA A 8 -25.47 -69.88 -15.61
C ALA A 8 -25.48 -68.40 -16.03
N GLY A 9 -26.60 -67.71 -15.78
CA GLY A 9 -26.62 -66.25 -15.75
C GLY A 9 -25.75 -65.78 -14.60
N ILE A 10 -24.68 -65.06 -14.91
CA ILE A 10 -23.92 -64.30 -13.91
C ILE A 10 -24.83 -63.12 -13.56
N ALA A 11 -25.40 -63.13 -12.36
CA ALA A 11 -26.06 -61.95 -11.81
C ALA A 11 -25.02 -60.82 -11.73
N ARG A 12 -25.24 -59.74 -12.47
CA ARG A 12 -24.45 -58.51 -12.38
C ARG A 12 -24.84 -57.78 -11.10
N ALA A 13 -23.85 -57.19 -10.43
CA ALA A 13 -24.12 -56.24 -9.37
C ALA A 13 -24.67 -54.96 -10.00
N GLU A 14 -25.73 -54.39 -9.42
CA GLU A 14 -26.22 -53.05 -9.79
C GLU A 14 -25.05 -52.05 -9.77
N GLY A 15 -24.90 -51.26 -10.83
CA GLY A 15 -23.92 -50.17 -10.90
C GLY A 15 -22.57 -50.49 -11.56
N MET A 16 -22.40 -51.62 -12.25
CA MET A 16 -21.18 -51.89 -13.03
C MET A 16 -21.51 -52.21 -14.50
N LEU A 17 -20.95 -51.41 -15.42
CA LEU A 17 -20.97 -51.75 -16.84
C LEU A 17 -20.14 -53.04 -17.08
N PRO A 18 -20.41 -53.75 -18.19
CA PRO A 18 -19.63 -54.93 -18.56
C PRO A 18 -18.14 -54.63 -18.66
N ASN A 19 -17.31 -55.64 -18.36
CA ASN A 19 -15.85 -55.53 -18.31
C ASN A 19 -15.31 -54.55 -17.25
N ASN A 20 -16.10 -54.25 -16.21
CA ASN A 20 -15.82 -53.22 -15.22
C ASN A 20 -15.55 -51.84 -15.85
N ALA A 21 -16.19 -51.56 -16.99
CA ALA A 21 -16.08 -50.25 -17.60
C ALA A 21 -16.74 -49.18 -16.73
N THR A 22 -16.22 -47.97 -16.80
CA THR A 22 -16.71 -46.81 -16.05
C THR A 22 -16.66 -45.59 -16.94
N ILE A 23 -17.72 -44.78 -16.91
CA ILE A 23 -17.74 -43.47 -17.56
C ILE A 23 -17.13 -42.44 -16.60
N SER A 24 -16.10 -41.72 -17.06
CA SER A 24 -15.45 -40.64 -16.34
C SER A 24 -15.78 -39.27 -16.95
N TRP A 25 -15.82 -38.25 -16.08
CA TRP A 25 -16.07 -36.84 -16.42
C TRP A 25 -14.74 -36.08 -16.38
N GLU A 26 -14.05 -36.03 -17.51
CA GLU A 26 -12.65 -35.62 -17.56
C GLU A 26 -12.50 -34.10 -17.44
N LYS A 27 -13.29 -33.34 -18.21
CA LYS A 27 -13.10 -31.88 -18.38
C LYS A 27 -14.42 -31.14 -18.46
N PHE A 28 -14.40 -29.88 -18.04
CA PHE A 28 -15.52 -28.95 -18.08
C PHE A 28 -15.16 -27.76 -18.98
N PHE A 29 -16.03 -27.43 -19.93
CA PHE A 29 -15.83 -26.34 -20.87
C PHE A 29 -16.95 -25.32 -20.78
N ILE A 30 -16.59 -24.06 -20.94
CA ILE A 30 -17.49 -22.92 -21.06
C ILE A 30 -17.15 -22.13 -22.31
N THR A 31 -18.06 -21.29 -22.78
CA THR A 31 -17.75 -20.26 -23.76
C THR A 31 -17.10 -19.10 -23.02
N GLU A 32 -15.85 -18.77 -23.33
CA GLU A 32 -15.13 -17.64 -22.74
C GLU A 32 -14.32 -16.96 -23.85
N ASP A 33 -14.54 -15.67 -24.05
CA ASP A 33 -14.02 -14.88 -25.19
C ASP A 33 -14.50 -15.38 -26.57
N GLY A 34 -15.71 -15.95 -26.65
CA GLY A 34 -16.30 -16.50 -27.88
C GLY A 34 -15.79 -17.89 -28.28
N ASP A 35 -14.84 -18.46 -27.50
CA ASP A 35 -14.29 -19.79 -27.73
C ASP A 35 -14.74 -20.78 -26.64
N VAL A 36 -15.09 -22.00 -27.04
CA VAL A 36 -15.38 -23.09 -26.10
C VAL A 36 -14.07 -23.68 -25.58
N LYS A 37 -13.72 -23.40 -24.32
CA LYS A 37 -12.47 -23.82 -23.68
C LYS A 37 -12.68 -24.19 -22.22
N GLU A 38 -11.70 -24.87 -21.63
CA GLU A 38 -11.70 -25.08 -20.19
C GLU A 38 -11.58 -23.72 -19.49
N PRO A 39 -12.35 -23.44 -18.42
CA PRO A 39 -12.33 -22.15 -17.75
C PRO A 39 -10.90 -21.75 -17.36
N SER A 40 -10.51 -20.52 -17.70
CA SER A 40 -9.19 -19.96 -17.39
C SER A 40 -8.86 -19.99 -15.89
N THR A 41 -9.88 -19.84 -15.05
CA THR A 41 -9.79 -19.82 -13.58
C THR A 41 -11.02 -20.48 -12.94
N PRO A 42 -10.93 -20.91 -11.66
CA PRO A 42 -12.11 -21.31 -10.89
C PRO A 42 -13.17 -20.22 -10.79
N ASP A 43 -12.78 -18.95 -10.86
CA ASP A 43 -13.67 -17.80 -10.73
C ASP A 43 -14.53 -17.61 -11.98
N ALA A 44 -13.90 -17.68 -13.16
CA ALA A 44 -14.60 -17.71 -14.45
C ALA A 44 -15.66 -18.82 -14.46
N ARG A 45 -15.32 -19.99 -13.91
CA ARG A 45 -16.27 -21.11 -13.80
C ARG A 45 -17.47 -20.81 -12.90
N ARG A 46 -17.27 -20.13 -11.76
CA ARG A 46 -18.37 -19.75 -10.85
C ARG A 46 -19.24 -18.67 -11.48
N GLN A 47 -18.64 -17.63 -12.05
CA GLN A 47 -19.37 -16.55 -12.71
C GLN A 47 -20.23 -17.05 -13.87
N TYR A 48 -19.79 -18.08 -14.59
CA TYR A 48 -20.58 -18.71 -15.65
C TYR A 48 -21.84 -19.45 -15.15
N LEU A 49 -21.92 -19.79 -13.86
CA LEU A 49 -23.00 -20.57 -13.25
C LEU A 49 -23.93 -19.69 -12.39
N ASN A 50 -24.28 -18.51 -12.92
CA ASN A 50 -25.08 -17.51 -12.22
C ASN A 50 -26.47 -17.26 -12.84
N PHE A 51 -27.24 -16.36 -12.22
CA PHE A 51 -28.61 -16.08 -12.64
C PHE A 51 -28.68 -15.51 -14.06
N ALA A 52 -27.78 -14.59 -14.41
CA ALA A 52 -27.80 -13.91 -15.69
C ALA A 52 -27.56 -14.90 -16.85
N HIS A 53 -26.57 -15.78 -16.72
CA HIS A 53 -26.33 -16.88 -17.66
C HIS A 53 -27.52 -17.83 -17.78
N CYS A 54 -28.14 -18.19 -16.65
CA CYS A 54 -29.32 -19.04 -16.63
C CYS A 54 -30.52 -18.39 -17.35
N ALA A 55 -30.76 -17.10 -17.16
CA ALA A 55 -31.82 -16.37 -17.84
C ALA A 55 -31.55 -16.22 -19.35
N CYS A 56 -30.31 -15.92 -19.75
CA CYS A 56 -29.89 -15.89 -21.16
C CYS A 56 -30.03 -17.27 -21.83
N SER A 57 -29.64 -18.34 -21.12
CA SER A 57 -29.82 -19.73 -21.55
C SER A 57 -31.30 -20.07 -21.80
N LYS A 58 -32.19 -19.68 -20.88
CA LYS A 58 -33.64 -19.84 -21.05
C LYS A 58 -34.16 -19.12 -22.30
N ALA A 59 -33.69 -17.90 -22.53
CA ALA A 59 -34.08 -17.09 -23.68
C ALA A 59 -33.44 -17.56 -24.99
N SER A 60 -32.43 -18.43 -24.91
CA SER A 60 -31.58 -18.82 -26.04
C SER A 60 -30.98 -17.59 -26.75
N LEU A 61 -30.50 -16.62 -25.96
CA LEU A 61 -29.86 -15.39 -26.42
C LEU A 61 -28.41 -15.35 -25.92
N GLY A 62 -27.51 -14.81 -26.74
CA GLY A 62 -26.07 -14.74 -26.46
C GLY A 62 -25.31 -16.03 -26.83
N GLU A 63 -24.00 -16.04 -26.58
CA GLU A 63 -23.11 -17.19 -26.87
C GLU A 63 -22.86 -18.07 -25.62
N GLU A 64 -23.15 -17.53 -24.43
CA GLU A 64 -22.86 -18.13 -23.13
C GLU A 64 -24.10 -18.83 -22.53
N THR A 65 -24.76 -19.67 -23.32
CA THR A 65 -26.03 -20.33 -22.94
C THR A 65 -25.89 -21.76 -22.43
N THR A 66 -24.74 -22.38 -22.68
CA THR A 66 -24.48 -23.80 -22.43
C THR A 66 -23.09 -24.00 -21.87
N PHE A 67 -22.87 -25.12 -21.17
CA PHE A 67 -21.54 -25.63 -20.83
C PHE A 67 -21.39 -27.06 -21.36
N GLN A 68 -20.15 -27.56 -21.44
CA GLN A 68 -19.89 -28.90 -21.95
C GLN A 68 -19.07 -29.75 -20.99
N TYR A 69 -19.36 -31.05 -20.96
CA TYR A 69 -18.56 -32.06 -20.27
C TYR A 69 -17.91 -33.00 -21.28
N GLU A 70 -16.60 -33.18 -21.21
CA GLU A 70 -15.93 -34.26 -21.94
C GLU A 70 -16.01 -35.55 -21.12
N VAL A 71 -16.61 -36.57 -21.71
CA VAL A 71 -16.83 -37.88 -21.10
C VAL A 71 -16.07 -38.96 -21.84
N LYS A 72 -15.57 -39.93 -21.06
CA LYS A 72 -14.76 -41.03 -21.57
C LYS A 72 -15.17 -42.34 -20.92
N LEU A 73 -15.07 -43.43 -21.68
CA LEU A 73 -15.27 -44.77 -21.15
C LEU A 73 -13.91 -45.45 -20.94
N SER A 74 -13.70 -46.07 -19.78
CA SER A 74 -12.41 -46.68 -19.41
C SER A 74 -12.01 -47.89 -20.29
N THR A 75 -13.00 -48.65 -20.77
CA THR A 75 -12.83 -49.78 -21.69
C THR A 75 -14.15 -50.11 -22.38
N THR A 76 -14.13 -50.72 -23.56
CA THR A 76 -15.36 -51.11 -24.27
C THR A 76 -16.17 -52.14 -23.46
N THR A 77 -17.48 -51.93 -23.38
CA THR A 77 -18.45 -52.84 -22.77
C THR A 77 -18.90 -53.95 -23.72
N GLY A 78 -18.95 -53.67 -25.02
CA GLY A 78 -19.51 -54.57 -26.04
C GLY A 78 -21.03 -54.64 -26.04
N THR A 79 -21.70 -53.66 -25.44
CA THR A 79 -23.16 -53.61 -25.31
C THR A 79 -23.82 -52.91 -26.50
N ASN A 80 -23.13 -51.96 -27.14
CA ASN A 80 -23.68 -51.07 -28.16
C ASN A 80 -24.99 -50.38 -27.71
N ARG A 81 -25.04 -49.95 -26.44
CA ARG A 81 -26.23 -49.34 -25.81
C ARG A 81 -26.10 -47.83 -25.72
N PRO A 82 -27.22 -47.09 -25.78
CA PRO A 82 -27.19 -45.64 -25.61
C PRO A 82 -26.94 -45.25 -24.16
N GLY A 83 -26.31 -44.09 -23.96
CA GLY A 83 -26.21 -43.40 -22.68
C GLY A 83 -27.13 -42.20 -22.68
N GLU A 84 -28.11 -42.17 -21.80
CA GLU A 84 -29.07 -41.08 -21.70
C GLU A 84 -28.62 -40.03 -20.71
N VAL A 85 -28.67 -38.76 -21.13
CA VAL A 85 -28.27 -37.63 -20.30
C VAL A 85 -29.49 -37.05 -19.58
N TRP A 86 -29.38 -36.89 -18.27
CA TRP A 86 -30.43 -36.36 -17.41
C TRP A 86 -29.89 -35.22 -16.54
N VAL A 87 -30.76 -34.27 -16.21
CA VAL A 87 -30.50 -33.19 -15.24
C VAL A 87 -31.49 -33.28 -14.10
N GLY A 88 -31.04 -32.92 -12.89
CA GLY A 88 -31.87 -32.90 -11.69
C GLY A 88 -31.25 -33.67 -10.53
N THR A 89 -32.09 -34.08 -9.59
CA THR A 89 -31.65 -34.77 -8.37
C THR A 89 -32.27 -36.14 -8.27
N GLN A 90 -31.52 -37.13 -7.78
CA GLN A 90 -32.02 -38.50 -7.54
C GLN A 90 -32.45 -39.25 -8.81
N CYS A 91 -31.74 -39.05 -9.94
CA CYS A 91 -32.09 -39.71 -11.20
C CYS A 91 -31.81 -41.22 -11.21
N SER A 92 -31.07 -41.73 -10.22
CA SER A 92 -30.87 -43.17 -10.05
C SER A 92 -32.11 -43.90 -9.52
N ASP A 93 -33.03 -43.20 -8.84
CA ASP A 93 -34.24 -43.80 -8.29
C ASP A 93 -35.35 -43.82 -9.34
N ASP A 94 -35.79 -45.00 -9.76
CA ASP A 94 -36.81 -45.18 -10.80
C ASP A 94 -38.16 -44.52 -10.46
N THR A 95 -38.52 -44.50 -9.17
CA THR A 95 -39.78 -43.91 -8.70
C THR A 95 -39.70 -42.39 -8.68
N LEU A 96 -38.55 -41.83 -8.29
CA LEU A 96 -38.37 -40.38 -8.13
C LEU A 96 -37.88 -39.69 -9.41
N ARG A 97 -37.27 -40.42 -10.35
CA ARG A 97 -36.67 -39.88 -11.59
C ARG A 97 -37.64 -39.01 -12.37
N GLY A 98 -38.87 -39.46 -12.59
CA GLY A 98 -39.88 -38.70 -13.33
C GLY A 98 -40.39 -37.43 -12.62
N MET A 99 -40.15 -37.30 -11.31
CA MET A 99 -40.55 -36.13 -10.51
C MET A 99 -39.40 -35.16 -10.24
N MET A 100 -38.16 -35.65 -10.22
CA MET A 100 -36.99 -34.91 -9.77
C MET A 100 -35.93 -34.70 -10.86
N CYS A 101 -36.10 -35.36 -12.01
CA CYS A 101 -35.17 -35.30 -13.14
C CYS A 101 -35.88 -35.15 -14.47
N ARG A 102 -35.12 -34.65 -15.45
CA ARG A 102 -35.54 -34.53 -16.83
C ARG A 102 -34.44 -35.04 -17.77
N GLN A 103 -34.85 -35.78 -18.78
CA GLN A 103 -33.96 -36.24 -19.84
C GLN A 103 -33.70 -35.11 -20.84
N LEU A 104 -32.43 -34.94 -21.22
CA LEU A 104 -32.00 -34.09 -22.33
C LEU A 104 -31.98 -34.93 -23.60
N THR A 105 -33.12 -35.03 -24.28
CA THR A 105 -33.31 -35.91 -25.43
C THR A 105 -32.43 -35.59 -26.64
N THR A 106 -31.88 -34.37 -26.71
CA THR A 106 -30.97 -33.92 -27.77
C THR A 106 -29.50 -34.25 -27.50
N GLN A 107 -29.17 -34.70 -26.29
CA GLN A 107 -27.79 -34.87 -25.80
C GLN A 107 -27.47 -36.34 -25.46
N THR A 108 -28.26 -37.29 -25.97
CA THR A 108 -28.04 -38.71 -25.72
C THR A 108 -26.81 -39.22 -26.47
N ILE A 109 -26.01 -40.05 -25.81
CA ILE A 109 -24.88 -40.76 -26.41
C ILE A 109 -25.46 -41.96 -27.16
N PRO A 110 -25.38 -42.03 -28.51
CA PRO A 110 -26.04 -43.11 -29.25
C PRO A 110 -25.49 -44.49 -28.92
N ASP A 111 -24.19 -44.58 -28.65
CA ASP A 111 -23.50 -45.80 -28.26
C ASP A 111 -22.33 -45.48 -27.33
N ILE A 112 -22.42 -45.93 -26.08
CA ILE A 112 -21.39 -45.68 -25.06
C ILE A 112 -20.03 -46.31 -25.39
N ASP A 113 -19.98 -47.36 -26.22
CA ASP A 113 -18.72 -48.03 -26.58
C ASP A 113 -17.82 -47.14 -27.45
N THR A 114 -18.41 -46.13 -28.11
CA THR A 114 -17.65 -45.14 -28.89
C THR A 114 -16.76 -44.27 -28.00
N LEU A 115 -17.17 -44.03 -26.74
CA LEU A 115 -16.44 -43.23 -25.75
C LEU A 115 -15.13 -43.87 -25.30
N ALA A 116 -14.94 -45.18 -25.51
CA ALA A 116 -13.68 -45.86 -25.23
C ALA A 116 -12.62 -45.59 -26.30
N ILE A 117 -13.04 -45.20 -27.51
CA ILE A 117 -12.17 -44.92 -28.65
C ILE A 117 -11.94 -43.40 -28.76
N THR A 118 -13.02 -42.62 -28.72
CA THR A 118 -12.99 -41.16 -28.88
C THR A 118 -13.85 -40.53 -27.77
N PRO A 119 -13.28 -39.70 -26.87
CA PRO A 119 -14.08 -38.93 -25.92
C PRO A 119 -15.10 -38.07 -26.65
N ASP A 120 -16.27 -37.90 -26.05
CA ASP A 120 -17.35 -37.08 -26.60
C ASP A 120 -17.70 -35.95 -25.64
N ARG A 121 -18.38 -34.92 -26.14
CA ARG A 121 -18.80 -33.76 -25.36
C ARG A 121 -20.32 -33.71 -25.23
N ILE A 122 -20.79 -33.71 -24.00
CA ILE A 122 -22.20 -33.50 -23.68
C ILE A 122 -22.40 -32.01 -23.45
N GLU A 123 -23.30 -31.39 -24.21
CA GLU A 123 -23.64 -29.98 -24.07
C GLU A 123 -24.91 -29.83 -23.24
N VAL A 124 -24.86 -29.01 -22.19
CA VAL A 124 -25.97 -28.83 -21.25
C VAL A 124 -26.31 -27.34 -21.16
N GLY A 125 -27.61 -27.02 -21.31
CA GLY A 125 -28.12 -25.67 -21.06
C GLY A 125 -27.98 -25.30 -19.60
N ILE A 126 -27.50 -24.07 -19.32
CA ILE A 126 -27.37 -23.57 -17.95
C ILE A 126 -28.74 -23.52 -17.27
N TYR A 127 -29.78 -23.08 -17.99
CA TYR A 127 -31.16 -23.14 -17.52
C TYR A 127 -31.59 -24.56 -17.14
N ASP A 128 -31.23 -25.55 -17.97
CA ASP A 128 -31.61 -26.93 -17.73
C ASP A 128 -30.95 -27.50 -16.48
N ALA A 129 -29.68 -27.16 -16.27
CA ALA A 129 -28.92 -27.57 -15.09
C ALA A 129 -29.43 -26.91 -13.80
N VAL A 130 -29.78 -25.62 -13.83
CA VAL A 130 -30.26 -24.87 -12.67
C VAL A 130 -31.70 -25.28 -12.30
N ASN A 131 -32.61 -25.31 -13.28
CA ASN A 131 -34.03 -25.57 -13.04
C ASN A 131 -34.38 -27.05 -12.97
N GLY A 132 -33.53 -27.93 -13.51
CA GLY A 132 -33.71 -29.38 -13.49
C GLY A 132 -34.99 -29.83 -14.20
N VAL A 133 -35.99 -30.24 -13.41
CA VAL A 133 -37.28 -30.74 -13.89
C VAL A 133 -38.22 -29.63 -14.36
N ASP A 134 -38.07 -28.40 -13.84
CA ASP A 134 -38.89 -27.26 -14.29
C ASP A 134 -38.40 -26.75 -15.65
N THR A 135 -39.30 -26.75 -16.63
CA THR A 135 -39.01 -26.34 -18.01
C THR A 135 -39.80 -25.11 -18.46
N THR A 136 -40.66 -24.58 -17.59
CA THR A 136 -41.61 -23.52 -17.95
C THR A 136 -41.41 -22.26 -17.11
N GLY A 137 -41.01 -22.42 -15.84
CA GLY A 137 -40.74 -21.34 -14.91
C GLY A 137 -39.54 -20.49 -15.29
N PRO A 138 -39.40 -19.26 -14.75
CA PRO A 138 -38.18 -18.45 -14.90
C PRO A 138 -36.96 -19.21 -14.36
N CYS A 139 -35.75 -18.67 -14.57
CA CYS A 139 -34.60 -19.20 -13.85
C CYS A 139 -34.89 -19.17 -12.35
N GLN A 140 -34.67 -20.29 -11.64
CA GLN A 140 -34.91 -20.33 -10.20
C GLN A 140 -33.80 -19.59 -9.46
N GLU A 141 -34.15 -18.69 -8.56
CA GLU A 141 -33.19 -18.09 -7.62
C GLU A 141 -32.88 -19.09 -6.50
N ARG A 142 -31.73 -19.75 -6.61
CA ARG A 142 -31.27 -20.75 -5.63
C ARG A 142 -29.75 -20.84 -5.56
N ALA A 143 -29.25 -21.20 -4.38
CA ALA A 143 -27.90 -21.68 -4.16
C ALA A 143 -27.92 -23.17 -3.80
N GLY A 144 -27.16 -24.01 -4.50
CA GLY A 144 -27.05 -25.42 -4.13
C GLY A 144 -26.50 -26.36 -5.20
N ASP A 145 -26.55 -27.65 -4.87
CA ASP A 145 -26.05 -28.69 -5.76
C ASP A 145 -26.97 -28.87 -6.97
N ALA A 146 -26.36 -28.96 -8.15
CA ALA A 146 -27.00 -29.37 -9.40
C ALA A 146 -26.17 -30.48 -10.02
N PHE A 147 -26.82 -31.44 -10.68
CA PHE A 147 -26.15 -32.62 -11.21
C PHE A 147 -26.55 -32.91 -12.64
N VAL A 148 -25.56 -33.32 -13.44
CA VAL A 148 -25.74 -33.97 -14.73
C VAL A 148 -25.52 -35.47 -14.54
N TRP A 149 -26.38 -36.28 -15.11
CA TRP A 149 -26.39 -37.73 -14.97
C TRP A 149 -26.28 -38.40 -16.34
N ILE A 150 -25.59 -39.55 -16.38
CA ILE A 150 -25.64 -40.48 -17.51
C ILE A 150 -26.20 -41.80 -17.00
N LEU A 151 -27.28 -42.23 -17.63
CA LEU A 151 -28.01 -43.47 -17.33
C LEU A 151 -27.85 -44.43 -18.50
N VAL A 152 -27.56 -45.69 -18.23
CA VAL A 152 -27.40 -46.72 -19.26
C VAL A 152 -28.24 -47.94 -18.86
N ASP A 153 -29.01 -48.44 -19.83
CA ASP A 153 -29.63 -49.76 -19.80
C ASP A 153 -28.69 -50.73 -20.53
N SER A 154 -27.81 -51.38 -19.75
CA SER A 154 -26.68 -52.15 -20.28
C SER A 154 -27.07 -53.52 -20.83
N ASP A 155 -28.19 -54.10 -20.38
CA ASP A 155 -28.69 -55.40 -20.82
C ASP A 155 -29.90 -55.31 -21.78
N GLY A 156 -30.57 -54.16 -21.86
CA GLY A 156 -31.65 -53.85 -22.78
C GLY A 156 -33.02 -54.28 -22.30
N ASP A 157 -33.24 -54.40 -21.00
CA ASP A 157 -34.53 -54.78 -20.43
C ASP A 157 -35.50 -53.58 -20.23
N ASN A 158 -35.08 -52.37 -20.62
CA ASN A 158 -35.72 -51.07 -20.38
C ASN A 158 -35.65 -50.58 -18.92
N THR A 159 -34.74 -51.12 -18.13
CA THR A 159 -34.40 -50.65 -16.79
C THR A 159 -32.94 -50.19 -16.79
N TYR A 160 -32.67 -48.99 -16.29
CA TYR A 160 -31.28 -48.57 -16.14
C TYR A 160 -30.61 -49.35 -15.02
N ASP A 161 -29.47 -49.95 -15.31
CA ASP A 161 -28.66 -50.75 -14.38
C ASP A 161 -27.29 -50.11 -14.09
N TYR A 162 -26.96 -49.03 -14.80
CA TYR A 162 -25.78 -48.20 -14.56
C TYR A 162 -26.11 -46.70 -14.50
N PHE A 163 -25.48 -46.03 -13.54
CA PHE A 163 -25.68 -44.61 -13.25
C PHE A 163 -24.34 -43.96 -12.93
N THR A 164 -24.07 -42.80 -13.53
CA THR A 164 -22.99 -41.91 -13.10
C THR A 164 -23.50 -40.47 -13.07
N ASN A 165 -22.95 -39.64 -12.20
CA ASN A 165 -23.30 -38.22 -12.13
C ASN A 165 -22.07 -37.35 -11.89
N GLN A 166 -22.25 -36.07 -12.19
CA GLN A 166 -21.27 -35.03 -11.93
C GLN A 166 -21.98 -33.78 -11.42
N SER A 167 -21.48 -33.22 -10.32
CA SER A 167 -21.89 -31.91 -9.85
C SER A 167 -21.52 -30.86 -10.90
N VAL A 168 -22.46 -29.97 -11.24
CA VAL A 168 -22.28 -28.90 -12.21
C VAL A 168 -21.10 -28.00 -11.79
N GLY A 169 -20.17 -27.76 -12.72
CA GLY A 169 -18.90 -27.06 -12.47
C GLY A 169 -17.78 -27.94 -11.89
N GLY A 170 -18.11 -29.11 -11.34
CA GLY A 170 -17.13 -30.08 -10.86
C GLY A 170 -16.60 -30.96 -12.00
N THR A 171 -15.42 -31.56 -11.81
CA THR A 171 -14.81 -32.57 -12.68
C THR A 171 -14.20 -33.68 -11.82
N ALA A 172 -13.78 -34.79 -12.43
CA ALA A 172 -13.07 -35.84 -11.71
C ALA A 172 -11.76 -35.35 -11.03
N THR A 173 -11.16 -34.27 -11.53
CA THR A 173 -9.86 -33.75 -11.06
C THR A 173 -9.93 -32.40 -10.34
N SER A 174 -11.07 -31.70 -10.36
CA SER A 174 -11.28 -30.40 -9.68
C SER A 174 -12.70 -30.31 -9.14
N MET A 175 -12.80 -30.09 -7.83
CA MET A 175 -14.05 -29.97 -7.06
C MET A 175 -14.15 -28.59 -6.38
N ASP A 176 -13.47 -27.57 -6.94
CA ASP A 176 -13.44 -26.20 -6.39
C ASP A 176 -14.74 -25.42 -6.63
N VAL A 177 -15.55 -25.92 -7.56
CA VAL A 177 -16.89 -25.43 -7.91
C VAL A 177 -17.78 -26.66 -8.04
N THR A 178 -18.76 -26.82 -7.16
CA THR A 178 -19.64 -28.00 -7.14
C THR A 178 -21.12 -27.61 -7.06
N LYS A 179 -21.40 -26.31 -7.12
CA LYS A 179 -22.71 -25.73 -6.90
C LYS A 179 -22.99 -24.71 -7.99
N VAL A 180 -24.28 -24.53 -8.23
CA VAL A 180 -24.81 -23.37 -8.94
C VAL A 180 -25.28 -22.37 -7.91
N ASP A 181 -25.08 -21.09 -8.18
CA ASP A 181 -25.62 -20.03 -7.36
C ASP A 181 -26.24 -18.94 -8.25
N THR A 182 -27.54 -18.83 -8.13
CA THR A 182 -28.40 -17.91 -8.89
C THR A 182 -29.21 -17.03 -7.94
N GLU A 183 -28.97 -17.15 -6.63
CA GLU A 183 -29.68 -16.41 -5.61
C GLU A 183 -28.86 -15.19 -5.20
N ALA A 184 -29.38 -14.00 -5.44
CA ALA A 184 -28.67 -12.79 -5.06
C ALA A 184 -28.37 -12.75 -3.54
N PRO A 185 -27.24 -12.14 -3.13
CA PRO A 185 -26.86 -12.07 -1.72
C PRO A 185 -27.84 -11.20 -0.92
N PRO A 186 -27.86 -11.33 0.42
CA PRO A 186 -28.62 -10.44 1.29
C PRO A 186 -28.10 -8.99 1.25
N LEU A 187 -28.98 -8.03 1.52
CA LEU A 187 -28.59 -6.62 1.65
C LEU A 187 -28.15 -6.29 3.08
N PRO A 188 -27.13 -5.42 3.25
CA PRO A 188 -26.81 -4.79 4.54
C PRO A 188 -27.98 -3.95 5.08
N LYS A 189 -27.84 -3.52 6.34
CA LYS A 189 -28.86 -2.75 7.06
C LYS A 189 -28.26 -1.54 7.76
N ASN A 190 -29.12 -0.67 8.30
CA ASN A 190 -28.74 0.47 9.13
C ASN A 190 -27.66 1.35 8.47
N PHE A 191 -27.97 1.85 7.27
CA PHE A 191 -27.07 2.71 6.52
C PHE A 191 -26.88 4.08 7.19
N ASP A 192 -25.63 4.50 7.29
CA ASP A 192 -25.24 5.87 7.66
C ASP A 192 -24.36 6.42 6.54
N ALA A 193 -24.56 7.69 6.18
CA ALA A 193 -23.79 8.35 5.15
C ALA A 193 -23.31 9.71 5.65
N GLN A 194 -21.99 9.89 5.68
CA GLN A 194 -21.34 11.08 6.19
C GLN A 194 -20.67 11.85 5.07
N SER A 195 -20.89 13.16 5.10
CA SER A 195 -20.28 14.09 4.17
C SER A 195 -18.81 14.36 4.54
N GLY A 196 -17.96 14.36 3.51
CA GLY A 196 -16.55 14.72 3.58
C GLY A 196 -16.14 15.65 2.44
N GLU A 197 -14.92 16.15 2.51
CA GLU A 197 -14.35 16.99 1.45
C GLU A 197 -14.08 16.16 0.20
N GLY A 198 -14.83 16.49 -0.85
CA GLY A 198 -14.85 15.77 -2.13
C GLY A 198 -15.16 14.29 -1.98
N SER A 199 -15.84 13.89 -0.91
CA SER A 199 -16.03 12.48 -0.56
C SER A 199 -17.33 12.22 0.20
N ILE A 200 -17.81 10.98 0.11
CA ILE A 200 -18.94 10.45 0.87
C ILE A 200 -18.49 9.15 1.52
N ALA A 201 -18.56 9.06 2.85
CA ALA A 201 -18.35 7.80 3.55
C ALA A 201 -19.68 7.16 3.90
N ILE A 202 -19.90 5.96 3.40
CA ILE A 202 -21.07 5.14 3.68
C ILE A 202 -20.64 4.07 4.68
N SER A 203 -21.48 3.80 5.67
CA SER A 203 -21.31 2.67 6.59
C SER A 203 -22.63 1.93 6.81
N TRP A 204 -22.53 0.67 7.21
CA TRP A 204 -23.68 -0.23 7.38
C TRP A 204 -23.38 -1.36 8.35
N ASP A 205 -24.46 -1.98 8.83
CA ASP A 205 -24.41 -3.25 9.57
C ASP A 205 -24.53 -4.43 8.60
N ALA A 206 -23.76 -5.48 8.88
CA ALA A 206 -23.84 -6.74 8.14
C ALA A 206 -25.25 -7.36 8.26
N PRO A 207 -25.72 -8.10 7.23
CA PRO A 207 -27.02 -8.75 7.29
C PRO A 207 -27.08 -9.86 8.36
N ASP A 208 -28.27 -10.10 8.91
CA ASP A 208 -28.51 -11.09 9.99
C ASP A 208 -28.26 -12.55 9.55
N SER A 209 -28.33 -12.82 8.24
CA SER A 209 -28.15 -14.14 7.65
C SER A 209 -27.39 -14.02 6.33
N ARG A 210 -26.70 -15.09 5.93
CA ARG A 210 -25.94 -15.16 4.67
C ARG A 210 -24.93 -14.03 4.45
N ALA A 211 -24.39 -13.41 5.51
CA ALA A 211 -23.36 -12.38 5.36
C ALA A 211 -22.09 -12.89 4.64
N THR A 212 -21.78 -14.18 4.77
CA THR A 212 -20.65 -14.84 4.07
C THR A 212 -20.88 -15.02 2.58
N ASP A 213 -22.09 -14.78 2.09
CA ASP A 213 -22.47 -14.87 0.69
C ASP A 213 -22.03 -13.61 -0.09
N ILE A 214 -21.85 -12.50 0.63
CA ILE A 214 -21.35 -11.26 0.06
C ILE A 214 -19.84 -11.37 -0.10
N PHE A 215 -19.34 -11.03 -1.28
CA PHE A 215 -17.90 -10.95 -1.57
C PHE A 215 -17.44 -9.54 -1.92
N TYR A 216 -18.31 -8.76 -2.55
CA TYR A 216 -17.99 -7.42 -2.99
C TYR A 216 -19.12 -6.44 -2.65
N TYR A 217 -18.75 -5.20 -2.41
CA TYR A 217 -19.69 -4.08 -2.46
C TYR A 217 -19.27 -3.11 -3.57
N GLN A 218 -20.25 -2.54 -4.26
CA GLN A 218 -20.03 -1.45 -5.20
C GLN A 218 -21.08 -0.37 -4.99
N ALA A 219 -20.74 0.87 -5.31
CA ALA A 219 -21.68 1.98 -5.29
C ALA A 219 -21.92 2.55 -6.69
N LEU A 220 -23.16 2.95 -6.95
CA LEU A 220 -23.55 3.75 -8.10
C LEU A 220 -23.81 5.18 -7.62
N CYS A 221 -23.26 6.17 -8.32
CA CYS A 221 -23.43 7.58 -7.98
C CYS A 221 -23.84 8.39 -9.21
N MET A 222 -24.78 9.28 -8.99
CA MET A 222 -25.31 10.18 -10.00
C MET A 222 -25.38 11.59 -9.41
N ASP A 223 -24.96 12.58 -10.19
CA ASP A 223 -25.08 13.98 -9.78
C ASP A 223 -26.51 14.53 -9.97
N ASP A 224 -26.72 15.80 -9.64
CA ASP A 224 -28.04 16.45 -9.73
C ASP A 224 -28.50 16.74 -11.17
N GLU A 225 -27.60 16.65 -12.16
CA GLU A 225 -27.95 16.68 -13.58
C GLU A 225 -28.29 15.29 -14.16
N GLY A 226 -28.14 14.23 -13.38
CA GLY A 226 -28.39 12.86 -13.81
C GLY A 226 -27.21 12.19 -14.51
N MET A 227 -26.02 12.80 -14.46
CA MET A 227 -24.79 12.29 -15.05
C MET A 227 -24.02 11.42 -14.05
N PRO A 228 -23.15 10.51 -14.52
CA PRO A 228 -22.24 9.79 -13.64
C PRO A 228 -21.42 10.74 -12.77
N ALA A 229 -21.24 10.39 -11.50
CA ALA A 229 -20.35 11.16 -10.62
C ALA A 229 -18.93 11.17 -11.21
N GLY A 230 -18.31 12.35 -11.31
CA GLY A 230 -16.98 12.54 -11.87
C GLY A 230 -15.85 12.04 -10.98
N VAL A 231 -15.85 10.74 -10.64
CA VAL A 231 -14.82 10.11 -9.80
C VAL A 231 -13.50 9.92 -10.55
N ASP A 232 -12.39 9.89 -9.81
CA ASP A 232 -11.04 9.77 -10.39
C ASP A 232 -10.83 8.45 -11.15
N GLU A 233 -11.44 7.36 -10.67
CA GLU A 233 -11.36 6.03 -11.26
C GLU A 233 -12.71 5.31 -11.13
N VAL A 234 -13.30 4.94 -12.26
CA VAL A 234 -14.53 4.15 -12.32
C VAL A 234 -14.16 2.67 -12.16
N PRO A 235 -14.59 1.99 -11.09
CA PRO A 235 -14.24 0.59 -10.88
C PRO A 235 -14.95 -0.30 -11.91
N SER A 236 -14.31 -1.41 -12.30
CA SER A 236 -14.95 -2.39 -13.19
C SER A 236 -16.13 -3.09 -12.48
N PRO A 237 -17.23 -3.41 -13.19
CA PRO A 237 -18.36 -4.12 -12.59
C PRO A 237 -17.93 -5.49 -12.06
N ARG A 238 -18.40 -5.83 -10.85
CA ARG A 238 -18.21 -7.16 -10.22
C ARG A 238 -19.43 -8.05 -10.35
N TYR A 239 -20.53 -7.51 -10.89
CA TYR A 239 -21.78 -8.20 -11.17
C TYR A 239 -21.88 -8.53 -12.66
N GLN A 240 -22.84 -9.40 -12.99
CA GLN A 240 -23.21 -9.66 -14.38
C GLN A 240 -24.71 -9.45 -14.58
N THR A 241 -25.09 -8.80 -15.67
CA THR A 241 -26.49 -8.56 -16.04
C THR A 241 -26.83 -9.31 -17.32
N THR A 242 -28.10 -9.67 -17.50
CA THR A 242 -28.55 -10.28 -18.77
C THR A 242 -28.46 -9.30 -19.94
N THR A 243 -28.52 -8.00 -19.65
CA THR A 243 -28.39 -6.94 -20.65
C THR A 243 -26.99 -6.95 -21.25
N GLU A 244 -25.95 -7.02 -20.43
CA GLU A 244 -24.56 -7.07 -20.88
C GLU A 244 -24.21 -8.42 -21.51
N LEU A 245 -24.67 -9.54 -20.94
CA LEU A 245 -24.31 -10.87 -21.42
C LEU A 245 -25.01 -11.25 -22.74
N CYS A 246 -26.29 -10.92 -22.89
CA CYS A 246 -27.07 -11.39 -24.04
C CYS A 246 -28.05 -10.36 -24.62
N GLY A 247 -28.00 -9.11 -24.18
CA GLY A 247 -28.90 -8.05 -24.65
C GLY A 247 -30.35 -8.19 -24.15
N LEU A 248 -30.62 -9.11 -23.23
CA LEU A 248 -31.95 -9.29 -22.65
C LEU A 248 -32.15 -8.22 -21.56
N PRO A 249 -33.13 -7.30 -21.69
CA PRO A 249 -33.32 -6.24 -20.69
C PRO A 249 -33.63 -6.79 -19.30
N GLN A 250 -32.95 -6.24 -18.30
CA GLN A 250 -33.14 -6.56 -16.89
C GLN A 250 -33.21 -5.29 -16.05
N ASP A 251 -34.33 -5.15 -15.33
CA ASP A 251 -34.53 -4.11 -14.34
C ASP A 251 -34.40 -4.71 -12.95
N PHE A 252 -33.60 -4.05 -12.10
CA PHE A 252 -33.42 -4.40 -10.70
C PHE A 252 -34.35 -3.57 -9.82
N ASP A 253 -35.03 -4.24 -8.90
CA ASP A 253 -35.84 -3.60 -7.85
C ASP A 253 -34.93 -3.15 -6.70
N LEU A 254 -34.52 -1.88 -6.75
CA LEU A 254 -33.73 -1.26 -5.70
C LEU A 254 -34.66 -0.68 -4.62
N ALA A 255 -34.64 -1.29 -3.44
CA ALA A 255 -35.41 -0.79 -2.31
C ALA A 255 -34.86 0.57 -1.83
N PRO A 256 -35.71 1.51 -1.39
CA PRO A 256 -35.24 2.71 -0.71
C PRO A 256 -34.64 2.37 0.66
N SER A 257 -33.54 2.99 1.00
CA SER A 257 -32.94 2.98 2.33
C SER A 257 -32.82 4.38 2.89
N VAL A 258 -33.22 4.52 4.15
CA VAL A 258 -33.04 5.74 4.91
C VAL A 258 -31.62 5.75 5.46
N ILE A 259 -30.94 6.88 5.27
CA ILE A 259 -29.61 7.14 5.83
C ILE A 259 -29.71 8.16 6.96
N THR A 260 -28.91 7.97 8.00
CA THR A 260 -28.55 9.03 8.93
C THR A 260 -27.39 9.86 8.34
N GLY A 261 -27.28 11.14 8.69
CA GLY A 261 -26.15 11.98 8.26
C GLY A 261 -26.32 12.84 6.99
N SER A 262 -27.45 12.75 6.28
CA SER A 262 -27.79 13.66 5.17
C SER A 262 -28.97 14.57 5.49
N GLU A 263 -28.80 15.49 6.44
CA GLU A 263 -29.85 16.43 6.85
C GLU A 263 -30.16 17.47 5.77
N ASP A 264 -29.14 17.94 5.05
CA ASP A 264 -29.24 18.94 3.98
C ASP A 264 -29.68 18.35 2.62
N GLY A 265 -29.76 17.02 2.52
CA GLY A 265 -30.13 16.32 1.29
C GLY A 265 -31.59 16.54 0.87
N THR A 266 -31.85 16.41 -0.42
CA THR A 266 -33.20 16.40 -0.99
C THR A 266 -33.73 14.97 -1.13
N ASP A 267 -35.03 14.77 -1.05
CA ASP A 267 -35.63 13.44 -1.10
C ASP A 267 -35.58 12.86 -2.52
N VAL A 268 -35.18 11.59 -2.62
CA VAL A 268 -35.15 10.81 -3.86
C VAL A 268 -36.36 9.88 -3.86
N ALA A 269 -37.34 10.19 -4.71
CA ALA A 269 -38.64 9.51 -4.69
C ALA A 269 -38.61 8.07 -5.25
N ALA A 270 -37.68 7.78 -6.16
CA ALA A 270 -37.53 6.48 -6.80
C ALA A 270 -36.09 6.28 -7.27
N ALA A 271 -35.68 5.02 -7.39
CA ALA A 271 -34.39 4.67 -7.98
C ALA A 271 -34.32 5.17 -9.45
N PRO A 272 -33.27 5.94 -9.82
CA PRO A 272 -33.04 6.37 -11.20
C PRO A 272 -32.93 5.20 -12.18
N GLU A 273 -33.33 5.41 -13.44
CA GLU A 273 -33.24 4.38 -14.49
C GLU A 273 -31.84 3.77 -14.62
N PRO A 274 -30.74 4.55 -14.67
CA PRO A 274 -29.41 3.97 -14.80
C PRO A 274 -29.04 3.06 -13.61
N PHE A 275 -29.62 3.31 -12.43
CA PHE A 275 -29.39 2.47 -11.25
C PHE A 275 -30.20 1.18 -11.34
N ARG A 276 -31.45 1.24 -11.80
CA ARG A 276 -32.27 0.04 -12.02
C ARG A 276 -31.72 -0.85 -13.12
N GLN A 277 -30.98 -0.29 -14.08
CA GLN A 277 -30.29 -1.04 -15.12
C GLN A 277 -28.87 -1.50 -14.72
N LEU A 278 -28.41 -1.11 -13.52
CA LEU A 278 -27.01 -1.29 -13.08
C LEU A 278 -26.01 -0.87 -14.16
N ASN A 279 -26.16 0.35 -14.69
CA ASN A 279 -25.24 0.87 -15.68
C ASN A 279 -23.85 1.09 -15.07
N SER A 280 -22.84 0.41 -15.61
CA SER A 280 -21.46 0.45 -15.14
C SER A 280 -20.80 1.83 -15.25
N ASP A 281 -21.28 2.72 -16.13
CA ASP A 281 -20.80 4.10 -16.22
C ASP A 281 -21.02 4.89 -14.92
N TYR A 282 -22.00 4.50 -14.11
CA TYR A 282 -22.35 5.16 -12.85
C TYR A 282 -21.60 4.59 -11.64
N LEU A 283 -20.71 3.62 -11.83
CA LEU A 283 -19.90 3.07 -10.74
C LEU A 283 -18.94 4.14 -10.18
N CYS A 284 -19.00 4.34 -8.87
CA CYS A 284 -18.26 5.42 -8.19
C CYS A 284 -17.41 4.95 -7.01
N GLY A 285 -17.51 3.68 -6.62
CA GLY A 285 -16.70 3.13 -5.55
C GLY A 285 -16.87 1.62 -5.43
N ASP A 286 -15.83 0.95 -4.95
CA ASP A 286 -15.83 -0.49 -4.70
C ASP A 286 -15.13 -0.87 -3.39
N GLN A 287 -15.52 -2.02 -2.88
CA GLN A 287 -14.91 -2.65 -1.73
C GLN A 287 -14.75 -4.14 -2.02
N THR A 288 -13.49 -4.59 -2.00
CA THR A 288 -13.13 -5.95 -2.40
C THR A 288 -13.31 -6.98 -1.29
N SER A 289 -13.75 -6.55 -0.10
CA SER A 289 -14.01 -7.41 1.06
C SER A 289 -15.50 -7.45 1.39
N GLY A 290 -16.11 -8.63 1.29
CA GLY A 290 -17.52 -8.85 1.65
C GLY A 290 -17.85 -8.67 3.14
N THR A 291 -16.82 -8.66 4.01
CA THR A 291 -16.94 -8.36 5.45
C THR A 291 -16.81 -6.88 5.78
N ALA A 292 -16.60 -6.02 4.79
CA ALA A 292 -16.52 -4.59 5.02
C ALA A 292 -17.85 -4.03 5.52
N THR A 293 -17.74 -3.04 6.40
CA THR A 293 -18.87 -2.30 6.99
C THR A 293 -18.88 -0.84 6.54
N SER A 294 -18.00 -0.47 5.60
CA SER A 294 -17.93 0.88 5.04
C SER A 294 -17.32 0.94 3.65
N LEU A 295 -17.66 2.00 2.93
CA LEU A 295 -17.15 2.38 1.62
C LEU A 295 -16.98 3.91 1.58
N THR A 296 -15.85 4.41 1.08
CA THR A 296 -15.65 5.84 0.84
C THR A 296 -15.59 6.11 -0.65
N ILE A 297 -16.50 6.93 -1.14
CA ILE A 297 -16.53 7.46 -2.50
C ILE A 297 -15.71 8.75 -2.50
N ASN A 298 -14.73 8.88 -3.39
CA ASN A 298 -13.85 10.04 -3.52
C ASN A 298 -13.99 10.69 -4.91
N GLY A 299 -13.36 11.84 -5.12
CA GLY A 299 -13.40 12.55 -6.41
C GLY A 299 -14.72 13.28 -6.67
N LEU A 300 -15.48 13.56 -5.62
CA LEU A 300 -16.75 14.30 -5.75
C LEU A 300 -16.50 15.81 -5.66
N GLU A 301 -17.41 16.59 -6.24
CA GLU A 301 -17.44 18.03 -6.06
C GLU A 301 -18.17 18.41 -4.76
N ASN A 302 -17.56 19.30 -3.98
CA ASN A 302 -18.19 19.87 -2.78
C ASN A 302 -19.43 20.69 -3.14
N ASP A 303 -20.39 20.72 -2.22
CA ASP A 303 -21.66 21.45 -2.31
C ASP A 303 -22.61 21.01 -3.44
N LYS A 304 -22.28 19.93 -4.15
CA LYS A 304 -23.13 19.29 -5.16
C LYS A 304 -23.91 18.11 -4.56
N PRO A 305 -25.23 17.94 -4.80
CA PRO A 305 -25.97 16.78 -4.33
C PRO A 305 -25.72 15.55 -5.20
N TYR A 306 -25.49 14.41 -4.56
CA TYR A 306 -25.35 13.11 -5.23
C TYR A 306 -26.45 12.13 -4.79
N THR A 307 -27.03 11.43 -5.75
CA THR A 307 -27.86 10.25 -5.51
C THR A 307 -26.96 9.03 -5.51
N VAL A 308 -27.08 8.17 -4.49
CA VAL A 308 -26.19 7.02 -4.33
C VAL A 308 -27.00 5.74 -4.12
N ALA A 309 -26.55 4.65 -4.74
CA ALA A 309 -27.01 3.29 -4.47
C ALA A 309 -25.84 2.40 -4.05
N LEU A 310 -26.11 1.44 -3.17
CA LEU A 310 -25.15 0.42 -2.74
C LEU A 310 -25.60 -0.94 -3.28
N LEU A 311 -24.65 -1.68 -3.83
CA LEU A 311 -24.81 -3.02 -4.38
C LEU A 311 -24.03 -4.01 -3.51
N ALA A 312 -24.68 -5.09 -3.09
CA ALA A 312 -24.06 -6.27 -2.51
C ALA A 312 -23.98 -7.34 -3.59
N ILE A 313 -22.79 -7.92 -3.77
CA ILE A 313 -22.49 -8.82 -4.88
C ILE A 313 -21.82 -10.08 -4.32
N ASP A 314 -22.30 -11.23 -4.77
CA ASP A 314 -21.74 -12.53 -4.39
C ASP A 314 -20.54 -12.90 -5.27
N TYR A 315 -19.99 -14.08 -5.07
CA TYR A 315 -18.85 -14.55 -5.86
C TYR A 315 -19.22 -15.01 -7.28
N TYR A 316 -20.48 -15.34 -7.51
CA TYR A 316 -21.01 -15.77 -8.81
C TYR A 316 -21.42 -14.57 -9.68
N GLY A 317 -21.38 -13.35 -9.13
CA GLY A 317 -21.75 -12.12 -9.84
C GLY A 317 -23.25 -11.82 -9.76
N ASN A 318 -24.03 -12.51 -8.92
CA ASN A 318 -25.40 -12.10 -8.63
C ASN A 318 -25.39 -10.90 -7.70
N VAL A 319 -26.36 -10.02 -7.89
CA VAL A 319 -26.36 -8.69 -7.27
C VAL A 319 -27.71 -8.35 -6.68
N LYS A 320 -27.68 -7.72 -5.51
CA LYS A 320 -28.83 -7.07 -4.89
C LYS A 320 -28.43 -5.67 -4.48
N GLY A 321 -29.32 -4.70 -4.69
CA GLY A 321 -29.01 -3.30 -4.42
C GLY A 321 -30.10 -2.56 -3.64
N THR A 322 -29.69 -1.41 -3.11
CA THR A 322 -30.54 -0.45 -2.42
C THR A 322 -30.13 0.97 -2.82
N TYR A 323 -31.06 1.91 -2.87
CA TYR A 323 -30.74 3.32 -3.11
C TYR A 323 -31.05 4.17 -1.88
N PHE A 324 -30.29 5.24 -1.68
CA PHE A 324 -30.55 6.14 -0.56
C PHE A 324 -31.67 7.12 -0.90
N SER A 325 -32.66 7.18 -0.02
CA SER A 325 -33.87 7.99 -0.24
C SER A 325 -33.64 9.49 -0.08
N ARG A 326 -32.41 9.93 0.19
CA ARG A 326 -32.00 11.34 0.20
C ARG A 326 -30.65 11.49 -0.52
N THR A 327 -30.47 12.60 -1.22
CA THR A 327 -29.17 12.96 -1.81
C THR A 327 -28.17 13.24 -0.71
N ILE A 328 -26.88 13.06 -0.96
CA ILE A 328 -25.78 13.38 -0.02
C ILE A 328 -24.95 14.50 -0.63
N ILE A 329 -24.57 15.49 0.17
CA ILE A 329 -23.84 16.68 -0.30
C ILE A 329 -22.46 16.67 0.36
N PRO A 330 -21.36 16.37 -0.36
CA PRO A 330 -20.00 16.53 0.12
C PRO A 330 -19.76 17.99 0.56
N LYS A 331 -19.05 18.18 1.66
CA LYS A 331 -18.81 19.49 2.27
C LYS A 331 -17.32 19.68 2.47
N PRO A 332 -16.80 20.91 2.31
CA PRO A 332 -15.45 21.21 2.74
C PRO A 332 -15.27 20.87 4.23
N VAL A 333 -14.03 20.57 4.60
CA VAL A 333 -13.61 20.29 5.97
C VAL A 333 -12.33 21.06 6.23
N ILE A 334 -11.98 21.27 7.49
CA ILE A 334 -10.76 21.98 7.87
C ILE A 334 -9.71 20.94 8.25
N ASP A 335 -8.68 20.80 7.41
CA ASP A 335 -7.58 19.89 7.66
C ASP A 335 -6.52 20.47 8.62
N PHE A 336 -5.44 19.71 8.87
CA PHE A 336 -4.41 20.13 9.83
C PHE A 336 -3.62 21.36 9.37
N TRP A 337 -3.38 21.50 8.07
CA TRP A 337 -2.62 22.60 7.53
C TRP A 337 -3.45 23.89 7.50
N GLU A 338 -4.73 23.78 7.16
CA GLU A 338 -5.69 24.88 7.27
C GLU A 338 -5.89 25.31 8.72
N ASP A 339 -6.06 24.36 9.66
CA ASP A 339 -6.12 24.68 11.11
C ASP A 339 -4.84 25.35 11.62
N LEU A 340 -3.67 25.00 11.08
CA LEU A 340 -2.43 25.70 11.43
C LEU A 340 -2.41 27.13 10.90
N ASP A 341 -2.89 27.37 9.68
CA ASP A 341 -2.92 28.71 9.07
C ASP A 341 -3.96 29.61 9.75
N ASP A 342 -5.15 29.09 10.06
CA ASP A 342 -6.21 29.79 10.79
C ASP A 342 -5.71 30.31 12.16
N ARG A 343 -4.84 29.55 12.82
CA ARG A 343 -4.15 29.92 14.07
C ARG A 343 -3.05 30.98 13.90
N GLY A 344 -2.84 31.47 12.68
CA GLY A 344 -1.83 32.49 12.35
C GLY A 344 -0.40 31.96 12.21
N SER A 345 -0.24 30.68 11.87
CA SER A 345 1.09 30.09 11.62
C SER A 345 1.79 30.79 10.45
N ALA A 346 3.06 31.17 10.63
CA ALA A 346 3.88 31.74 9.57
C ALA A 346 4.60 30.68 8.71
N VAL A 347 4.25 29.39 8.88
CA VAL A 347 4.99 28.28 8.25
C VAL A 347 4.72 28.21 6.74
N GLU A 348 5.80 28.16 5.96
CA GLU A 348 5.76 28.06 4.50
C GLU A 348 6.18 26.67 4.02
N GLY A 349 5.35 26.05 3.17
CA GLY A 349 5.74 24.89 2.38
C GLY A 349 6.40 25.30 1.04
N GLY A 350 7.22 24.43 0.44
CA GLY A 350 8.00 24.81 -0.75
C GLY A 350 8.85 23.70 -1.42
N CYS A 351 9.49 24.05 -2.55
CA CYS A 351 10.21 23.14 -3.47
C CYS A 351 11.74 23.15 -3.30
N LEU A 352 12.45 22.15 -3.86
CA LEU A 352 13.83 21.72 -3.56
C LEU A 352 14.84 22.85 -3.21
N LEU A 353 14.95 23.92 -4.00
CA LEU A 353 15.88 25.03 -3.74
C LEU A 353 15.49 25.90 -2.54
N SER A 354 14.20 26.22 -2.38
CA SER A 354 13.70 26.88 -1.17
C SER A 354 13.70 25.90 0.02
N THR A 355 13.65 24.58 -0.20
CA THR A 355 13.80 23.58 0.87
C THR A 355 15.26 23.32 1.29
N THR A 356 16.26 23.56 0.43
CA THR A 356 17.68 23.38 0.78
C THR A 356 18.28 24.62 1.45
N TYR A 357 17.96 25.82 0.96
CA TYR A 357 18.59 27.05 1.45
C TYR A 357 17.60 28.09 2.00
N GLY A 358 16.28 27.90 1.90
CA GLY A 358 15.28 28.91 2.27
C GLY A 358 14.94 29.87 1.14
N GLU A 359 13.65 30.15 0.94
CA GLU A 359 13.12 31.12 -0.06
C GLU A 359 13.79 32.50 0.09
N GLY A 360 13.97 32.93 1.35
CA GLY A 360 14.54 34.23 1.71
C GLY A 360 16.06 34.27 1.91
N SER A 361 16.80 33.16 1.77
CA SER A 361 18.23 33.22 2.07
C SER A 361 19.03 33.94 0.99
N VAL A 362 20.10 34.59 1.44
CA VAL A 362 21.06 35.28 0.57
C VAL A 362 21.62 34.34 -0.49
N LEU A 363 21.80 33.04 -0.17
CA LEU A 363 22.28 32.04 -1.11
C LEU A 363 21.26 31.73 -2.22
N THR A 364 19.99 31.56 -1.86
CA THR A 364 18.90 31.36 -2.84
C THR A 364 18.73 32.59 -3.74
N GLN A 365 18.80 33.79 -3.17
CA GLN A 365 18.71 35.04 -3.92
C GLN A 365 19.93 35.26 -4.83
N VAL A 366 21.14 34.92 -4.39
CA VAL A 366 22.37 34.98 -5.20
C VAL A 366 22.30 34.01 -6.38
N LEU A 367 21.79 32.79 -6.17
CA LEU A 367 21.60 31.82 -7.25
C LEU A 367 20.50 32.23 -8.24
N ARG A 368 19.35 32.72 -7.75
CA ARG A 368 18.27 33.28 -8.59
C ARG A 368 18.77 34.48 -9.40
N SER A 369 19.48 35.40 -8.77
CA SER A 369 20.08 36.57 -9.43
C SER A 369 21.15 36.18 -10.45
N PHE A 370 22.02 35.21 -10.16
CA PHE A 370 23.01 34.72 -11.11
C PHE A 370 22.35 34.07 -12.34
N ARG A 371 21.31 33.25 -12.12
CA ARG A 371 20.48 32.67 -13.19
C ARG A 371 19.85 33.76 -14.06
N ASP A 372 19.15 34.70 -13.46
CA ASP A 372 18.31 35.67 -14.18
C ASP A 372 19.13 36.79 -14.81
N ASN A 373 20.15 37.30 -14.10
CA ASN A 373 20.94 38.43 -14.57
C ASN A 373 22.18 38.04 -15.38
N THR A 374 22.69 36.81 -15.24
CA THR A 374 23.91 36.38 -15.95
C THR A 374 23.60 35.30 -16.98
N LEU A 375 23.01 34.17 -16.57
CA LEU A 375 22.79 33.04 -17.49
C LEU A 375 21.68 33.33 -18.50
N ALA A 376 20.53 33.84 -18.06
CA ALA A 376 19.37 34.07 -18.92
C ALA A 376 19.60 35.15 -19.99
N ARG A 377 20.63 35.99 -19.85
CA ARG A 377 21.01 36.99 -20.87
C ARG A 377 21.74 36.39 -22.06
N THR A 378 22.31 35.19 -21.92
CA THR A 378 23.06 34.51 -22.99
C THR A 378 22.28 33.35 -23.60
N ALA A 379 22.47 33.10 -24.90
CA ALA A 379 21.79 31.98 -25.56
C ALA A 379 22.20 30.62 -24.96
N PHE A 380 23.48 30.48 -24.61
CA PHE A 380 24.03 29.32 -23.90
C PHE A 380 23.40 29.16 -22.51
N GLY A 381 23.33 30.22 -21.71
CA GLY A 381 22.71 30.15 -20.38
C GLY A 381 21.20 29.86 -20.42
N ARG A 382 20.45 30.38 -21.41
CA ARG A 382 19.04 29.99 -21.62
C ARG A 382 18.87 28.53 -22.04
N ALA A 383 19.84 27.96 -22.77
CA ALA A 383 19.84 26.54 -23.11
C ALA A 383 20.16 25.69 -21.87
N LEU A 384 21.09 26.13 -21.03
CA LEU A 384 21.46 25.46 -19.78
C LEU A 384 20.34 25.51 -18.73
N ILE A 385 19.61 26.64 -18.64
CA ILE A 385 18.40 26.76 -17.79
C ILE A 385 17.31 25.82 -18.27
N ARG A 386 17.06 25.77 -19.60
CA ARG A 386 16.07 24.84 -20.16
C ARG A 386 16.47 23.38 -19.97
N ALA A 387 17.74 23.04 -20.14
CA ALA A 387 18.26 21.71 -19.84
C ALA A 387 18.09 21.39 -18.34
N TYR A 388 18.40 22.31 -17.43
CA TYR A 388 18.19 22.10 -16.00
C TYR A 388 16.72 21.79 -15.66
N TYR A 389 15.75 22.57 -16.14
CA TYR A 389 14.34 22.31 -15.86
C TYR A 389 13.78 21.10 -16.63
N ALA A 390 14.28 20.79 -17.83
CA ALA A 390 13.89 19.59 -18.57
C ALA A 390 14.51 18.30 -18.01
N THR A 391 15.68 18.39 -17.36
CA THR A 391 16.43 17.24 -16.84
C THR A 391 16.33 17.10 -15.33
N PHE A 392 15.91 18.13 -14.58
CA PHE A 392 15.72 18.06 -13.12
C PHE A 392 14.32 18.51 -12.67
N GLY A 393 13.51 19.10 -13.54
CA GLY A 393 12.11 19.45 -13.24
C GLY A 393 11.15 18.25 -13.27
N SER A 394 11.55 17.14 -13.91
CA SER A 394 10.83 15.86 -13.90
C SER A 394 11.50 14.80 -13.02
N PHE A 395 12.73 15.03 -12.55
CA PHE A 395 13.34 14.13 -11.58
C PHE A 395 12.74 14.42 -10.22
N LEU A 396 11.88 13.48 -9.79
CA LEU A 396 11.80 13.09 -8.39
C LEU A 396 13.23 13.03 -7.83
N VAL A 397 13.65 14.06 -7.08
CA VAL A 397 14.51 13.83 -5.90
C VAL A 397 13.58 13.45 -4.74
N ASP A 398 12.66 12.54 -5.04
CA ASP A 398 11.76 11.91 -4.09
C ASP A 398 12.42 10.59 -3.70
N GLY A 399 12.74 10.49 -2.41
CA GLY A 399 13.14 9.24 -1.78
C GLY A 399 14.54 9.17 -1.16
N SER A 400 15.53 9.98 -1.58
CA SER A 400 16.93 9.81 -1.10
C SER A 400 17.59 11.09 -0.59
N LEU A 401 17.95 11.11 0.70
CA LEU A 401 18.79 12.14 1.35
C LEU A 401 20.18 12.21 0.72
N VAL A 402 20.75 11.06 0.36
CA VAL A 402 22.08 10.95 -0.23
C VAL A 402 22.15 11.76 -1.52
N LEU A 403 21.10 11.70 -2.37
CA LEU A 403 21.05 12.51 -3.59
C LEU A 403 20.92 14.01 -3.32
N ARG A 404 20.31 14.44 -2.21
CA ARG A 404 20.17 15.86 -1.83
C ARG A 404 21.47 16.43 -1.27
N VAL A 405 22.19 15.66 -0.46
CA VAL A 405 23.54 16.02 0.00
C VAL A 405 24.52 16.02 -1.17
N ILE A 406 24.45 15.01 -2.05
CA ILE A 406 25.23 14.97 -3.30
C ILE A 406 24.88 16.18 -4.18
N ALA A 407 23.61 16.52 -4.37
CA ALA A 407 23.22 17.70 -5.12
C ALA A 407 23.74 19.00 -4.48
N GLY A 408 23.66 19.14 -3.15
CA GLY A 408 24.24 20.27 -2.42
C GLY A 408 25.76 20.38 -2.58
N VAL A 409 26.48 19.26 -2.51
CA VAL A 409 27.94 19.18 -2.71
C VAL A 409 28.32 19.43 -4.17
N LEU A 410 27.56 18.89 -5.13
CA LEU A 410 27.77 19.11 -6.58
C LEU A 410 27.45 20.54 -7.00
N LEU A 411 26.49 21.20 -6.34
CA LEU A 411 26.13 22.59 -6.58
C LEU A 411 27.05 23.56 -5.83
N ALA A 412 27.77 23.14 -4.78
CA ALA A 412 28.66 24.02 -4.01
C ALA A 412 29.70 24.78 -4.86
N PRO A 413 30.37 24.19 -5.88
CA PRO A 413 31.27 24.93 -6.77
C PRO A 413 30.53 26.01 -7.58
N LEU A 414 29.29 25.74 -8.00
CA LEU A 414 28.46 26.69 -8.72
C LEU A 414 28.00 27.83 -7.80
N VAL A 415 27.65 27.52 -6.55
CA VAL A 415 27.32 28.49 -5.50
C VAL A 415 28.51 29.39 -5.23
N VAL A 416 29.70 28.82 -5.02
CA VAL A 416 30.94 29.56 -4.82
C VAL A 416 31.26 30.42 -6.04
N LEU A 417 31.08 29.90 -7.26
CA LEU A 417 31.25 30.67 -8.49
C LEU A 417 30.25 31.83 -8.58
N ALA A 418 28.98 31.61 -8.27
CA ALA A 418 27.93 32.64 -8.29
C ALA A 418 28.21 33.74 -7.25
N VAL A 419 28.64 33.35 -6.04
CA VAL A 419 29.05 34.28 -4.97
C VAL A 419 30.31 35.05 -5.37
N LEU A 420 31.34 34.37 -5.89
CA LEU A 420 32.57 35.02 -6.38
C LEU A 420 32.30 35.94 -7.58
N TRP A 421 31.39 35.57 -8.48
CA TRP A 421 30.96 36.39 -9.61
C TRP A 421 30.29 37.67 -9.13
N HIS A 422 29.45 37.57 -8.10
CA HIS A 422 28.78 38.71 -7.50
C HIS A 422 29.76 39.63 -6.73
N LEU A 423 30.76 39.06 -6.07
CA LEU A 423 31.76 39.81 -5.28
C LEU A 423 32.91 40.41 -6.10
N LEU A 424 33.39 39.72 -7.14
CA LEU A 424 34.64 40.08 -7.83
C LEU A 424 34.43 40.58 -9.26
N SER A 425 33.26 40.37 -9.86
CA SER A 425 32.99 40.59 -11.29
C SER A 425 33.97 39.85 -12.23
N LEU A 426 33.68 39.81 -13.53
CA LEU A 426 34.46 39.06 -14.54
C LEU A 426 35.97 39.44 -14.54
N PRO A 427 36.37 40.72 -14.45
CA PRO A 427 37.78 41.11 -14.37
C PRO A 427 38.49 40.65 -13.10
N GLY A 428 37.79 40.64 -11.95
CA GLY A 428 38.36 40.23 -10.67
C GLY A 428 38.60 38.72 -10.59
N LEU A 429 37.68 37.92 -11.16
CA LEU A 429 37.85 36.46 -11.29
C LEU A 429 39.05 36.09 -12.18
N LEU A 430 39.27 36.81 -13.28
CA LEU A 430 40.43 36.62 -14.15
C LEU A 430 41.75 36.98 -13.45
N LEU A 431 41.76 38.00 -12.59
CA LEU A 431 42.93 38.38 -11.78
C LEU A 431 43.29 37.33 -10.73
N VAL A 432 42.29 36.75 -10.05
CA VAL A 432 42.50 35.67 -9.06
C VAL A 432 43.02 34.40 -9.74
N LEU A 433 42.51 34.05 -10.92
CA LEU A 433 42.99 32.90 -11.69
C LEU A 433 44.38 33.12 -12.32
N ALA A 434 44.73 34.37 -12.66
CA ALA A 434 46.06 34.73 -13.15
C ALA A 434 47.13 34.79 -12.04
N MET A 435 46.71 34.96 -10.78
CA MET A 435 47.62 35.17 -9.65
C MET A 435 48.59 34.00 -9.42
N PRO A 436 48.17 32.71 -9.42
CA PRO A 436 49.08 31.57 -9.31
C PRO A 436 50.09 31.49 -10.46
N TRP A 437 49.70 31.90 -11.67
CA TRP A 437 50.58 31.92 -12.84
C TRP A 437 51.62 33.03 -12.76
N LEU A 438 51.22 34.22 -12.31
CA LEU A 438 52.09 35.35 -12.01
C LEU A 438 53.05 35.04 -10.84
N TRP A 439 52.58 34.32 -9.82
CA TRP A 439 53.39 33.89 -8.67
C TRP A 439 54.40 32.80 -9.04
N ARG A 440 54.02 31.84 -9.90
CA ARG A 440 54.96 30.85 -10.48
C ARG A 440 56.04 31.53 -11.33
N ARG A 441 55.70 32.52 -12.16
CA ARG A 441 56.68 33.30 -12.93
C ARG A 441 57.65 34.08 -12.04
N ARG A 442 57.16 34.68 -10.94
CA ARG A 442 58.00 35.38 -9.95
C ARG A 442 58.96 34.46 -9.20
N ARG A 443 58.56 33.23 -8.84
CA ARG A 443 59.44 32.26 -8.15
C ARG A 443 60.56 31.71 -9.04
N VAL A 444 60.35 31.59 -10.35
CA VAL A 444 61.39 31.15 -11.30
C VAL A 444 62.46 32.23 -11.49
N LEU A 445 62.07 33.50 -11.53
CA LEU A 445 63.00 34.64 -11.59
C LEU A 445 63.80 34.82 -10.29
N TRP A 446 63.17 34.61 -9.12
CA TRP A 446 63.85 34.73 -7.82
C TRP A 446 64.90 33.63 -7.56
N ARG A 447 64.79 32.46 -8.20
CA ARG A 447 65.78 31.38 -8.07
C ARG A 447 67.07 31.63 -8.89
N ILE A 448 67.06 32.58 -9.82
CA ILE A 448 68.24 32.91 -10.64
C ILE A 448 69.09 34.02 -9.99
N THR A 449 68.52 34.84 -9.11
CA THR A 449 69.21 36.01 -8.51
C THR A 449 69.65 35.85 -7.05
N ALA A 450 69.43 34.69 -6.42
CA ALA A 450 69.77 34.47 -5.01
C ALA A 450 70.94 33.49 -4.78
N ARG A 451 71.95 33.52 -5.65
CA ARG A 451 73.31 33.02 -5.35
C ARG A 451 74.24 34.20 -5.39
N LEU A 452 74.45 34.85 -4.23
CA LEU A 452 75.61 35.64 -3.84
C LEU A 452 75.19 36.51 -2.64
N LEU A 453 75.48 36.03 -1.42
CA LEU A 453 76.08 36.79 -0.30
C LEU A 453 75.97 35.98 1.02
N PRO A 454 76.99 36.00 1.90
CA PRO A 454 77.02 35.22 3.13
C PRO A 454 76.39 35.96 4.33
N ALA A 455 75.97 35.18 5.32
CA ALA A 455 75.48 35.60 6.65
C ALA A 455 76.50 36.52 7.36
N PRO A 456 76.14 37.38 8.36
CA PRO A 456 75.65 36.85 9.66
C PRO A 456 74.81 37.80 10.59
N ILE A 457 74.39 37.21 11.73
CA ILE A 457 74.06 37.80 13.06
C ILE A 457 72.61 38.27 13.40
N ALA A 458 72.15 37.72 14.54
CA ALA A 458 71.19 38.21 15.55
C ALA A 458 69.67 38.11 15.26
N THR A 459 68.98 37.11 15.81
CA THR A 459 68.31 37.06 17.13
C THR A 459 67.15 38.04 17.32
N LEU A 460 65.90 37.54 17.32
CA LEU A 460 65.01 37.47 18.50
C LEU A 460 63.55 37.13 18.10
N LEU A 461 62.93 36.30 18.95
CA LEU A 461 61.51 35.93 19.06
C LEU A 461 60.89 35.00 18.01
N GLY A 462 60.51 33.80 18.48
CA GLY A 462 59.63 32.86 17.78
C GLY A 462 59.64 31.48 18.44
N ILE A 463 59.14 31.43 19.68
CA ILE A 463 58.98 30.24 20.54
C ILE A 463 57.79 29.38 20.05
N CYS A 464 57.96 28.04 20.07
CA CYS A 464 56.95 26.95 20.05
C CYS A 464 56.19 26.72 18.72
N VAL A 465 56.06 25.53 18.11
CA VAL A 465 56.22 24.12 18.51
C VAL A 465 56.68 23.30 17.30
N ALA A 466 57.88 22.73 17.35
CA ALA A 466 58.28 21.57 16.56
C ALA A 466 59.31 20.83 17.41
N GLY A 467 58.86 19.82 18.15
CA GLY A 467 59.70 19.10 19.09
C GLY A 467 59.22 17.67 19.24
N GLY A 468 60.00 16.75 18.69
CA GLY A 468 60.21 15.41 19.24
C GLY A 468 59.05 14.44 19.12
N ILE A 469 59.03 13.69 18.03
CA ILE A 469 58.51 12.32 18.05
C ILE A 469 59.47 11.53 18.95
N VAL A 470 59.12 11.42 20.23
CA VAL A 470 59.62 10.37 21.11
C VAL A 470 58.53 9.30 21.08
N ALA A 471 58.84 8.17 20.48
CA ALA A 471 58.01 6.99 20.59
C ALA A 471 57.94 6.57 22.07
N PRO A 472 56.76 6.40 22.67
CA PRO A 472 56.65 5.57 23.85
C PRO A 472 56.81 4.12 23.40
N HIS A 473 57.90 3.48 23.82
CA HIS A 473 57.92 2.03 23.98
C HIS A 473 56.78 1.68 24.95
N THR A 474 55.73 1.03 24.46
CA THR A 474 54.78 0.32 25.32
C THR A 474 55.53 -0.88 25.90
N ALA A 475 55.83 -0.79 27.19
CA ALA A 475 56.20 -1.95 27.98
C ALA A 475 54.98 -2.88 28.03
N HIS A 476 55.19 -4.16 27.69
CA HIS A 476 54.25 -5.22 28.01
C HIS A 476 54.10 -5.26 29.53
N ALA A 477 52.87 -5.06 30.00
CA ALA A 477 52.47 -5.29 31.38
C ALA A 477 51.45 -6.43 31.36
N ASP A 478 51.85 -7.50 32.06
CA ASP A 478 51.16 -8.75 32.39
C ASP A 478 49.71 -8.91 31.92
N ASP A 479 49.49 -9.99 31.16
CA ASP A 479 48.19 -10.57 30.84
C ASP A 479 47.41 -10.82 32.13
N PHE A 480 46.27 -10.14 32.24
CA PHE A 480 45.16 -10.62 33.03
C PHE A 480 44.25 -11.35 32.06
N THR A 481 44.43 -12.66 31.92
CA THR A 481 43.44 -13.53 31.27
C THR A 481 42.19 -13.55 32.15
N PRO A 482 41.07 -13.03 31.68
CA PRO A 482 39.84 -13.12 32.43
C PRO A 482 39.37 -14.58 32.49
N TYR A 483 38.68 -14.97 33.55
CA TYR A 483 38.23 -16.35 33.80
C TYR A 483 37.33 -16.99 32.71
N TRP A 484 36.89 -16.24 31.70
CA TRP A 484 36.10 -16.76 30.58
C TRP A 484 36.91 -17.13 29.33
N ASP A 485 38.22 -16.92 29.32
CA ASP A 485 39.12 -17.33 28.22
C ASP A 485 39.61 -18.79 28.35
N ASP A 486 39.25 -19.50 29.43
CA ASP A 486 39.81 -20.82 29.72
C ASP A 486 39.28 -21.96 28.83
N ASP A 487 38.24 -21.74 28.00
CA ASP A 487 37.61 -22.81 27.19
C ASP A 487 37.80 -22.68 25.66
N ALA A 488 38.59 -21.70 25.15
CA ALA A 488 38.72 -21.46 23.70
C ALA A 488 40.15 -21.59 23.15
N SER A 489 41.06 -22.27 23.86
CA SER A 489 42.40 -22.55 23.32
C SER A 489 42.49 -23.93 22.68
N GLU A 490 42.02 -24.05 21.44
CA GLU A 490 42.63 -24.88 20.38
C GLU A 490 41.82 -24.69 19.07
N GLU A 491 42.46 -24.06 18.08
CA GLU A 491 41.98 -23.82 16.69
C GLU A 491 41.04 -22.61 16.44
N GLY A 492 41.51 -21.40 16.74
CA GLY A 492 41.00 -20.16 16.13
C GLY A 492 42.14 -19.15 16.00
N GLY A 493 42.42 -18.66 14.79
CA GLY A 493 43.48 -17.66 14.57
C GLY A 493 43.19 -16.34 15.29
N ASP A 494 44.23 -15.54 15.53
CA ASP A 494 44.13 -14.14 15.96
C ASP A 494 43.20 -13.39 15.00
N PHE A 495 41.93 -13.26 15.38
CA PHE A 495 40.99 -12.36 14.71
C PHE A 495 41.09 -11.02 15.43
N GLU A 496 41.71 -10.06 14.76
CA GLU A 496 41.77 -8.66 15.20
C GLU A 496 40.33 -8.12 15.23
N ASP A 497 39.86 -7.70 16.41
CA ASP A 497 38.50 -7.17 16.70
C ASP A 497 38.30 -5.76 16.08
N ASP A 498 38.56 -5.63 14.77
CA ASP A 498 38.44 -4.35 14.07
C ASP A 498 37.00 -4.15 13.58
N VAL A 499 36.15 -3.65 14.48
CA VAL A 499 34.79 -3.20 14.14
C VAL A 499 34.90 -2.04 13.17
N THR A 500 34.30 -2.19 12.00
CA THR A 500 34.36 -1.17 10.95
C THR A 500 33.02 -0.52 10.64
N TRP A 501 31.91 -1.23 10.89
CA TRP A 501 30.56 -0.70 10.73
C TRP A 501 29.71 -0.97 11.97
N HIS A 502 28.77 -0.07 12.20
CA HIS A 502 27.72 -0.22 13.19
C HIS A 502 26.37 0.02 12.52
N ALA A 503 25.43 -0.90 12.66
CA ALA A 503 24.06 -0.74 12.19
C ALA A 503 23.08 -1.03 13.33
N GLY A 504 22.05 -0.20 13.49
CA GLY A 504 21.08 -0.37 14.56
C GLY A 504 19.68 0.08 14.18
N ILE A 505 18.69 -0.51 14.85
CA ILE A 505 17.29 -0.13 14.74
C ILE A 505 16.84 0.39 16.09
N ARG A 506 16.26 1.60 16.12
CA ARG A 506 15.67 2.20 17.32
C ARG A 506 14.20 2.52 17.14
N LEU A 507 13.47 2.42 18.25
CA LEU A 507 12.07 2.72 18.38
C LEU A 507 11.89 3.61 19.61
N GLY A 508 11.08 4.66 19.47
CA GLY A 508 10.79 5.56 20.59
C GLY A 508 9.43 6.22 20.42
N PRO A 509 8.77 6.64 21.52
CA PRO A 509 7.64 7.54 21.41
C PRO A 509 8.10 8.83 20.72
N TYR A 510 7.25 9.42 19.88
CA TYR A 510 7.58 10.65 19.17
C TYR A 510 6.41 11.63 19.21
N ILE A 511 6.67 12.88 19.60
CA ILE A 511 5.69 13.96 19.53
C ILE A 511 6.41 15.19 18.96
N PRO A 512 6.04 15.66 17.76
CA PRO A 512 6.69 16.82 17.18
C PRO A 512 6.39 18.09 17.99
N GLU A 513 7.38 18.97 18.12
CA GLU A 513 7.30 20.25 18.83
C GLU A 513 6.43 21.33 18.12
N ILE A 514 5.48 20.94 17.25
CA ILE A 514 4.59 21.87 16.53
C ILE A 514 3.73 22.67 17.52
N ASP A 515 3.28 22.02 18.59
CA ASP A 515 2.48 22.66 19.64
C ASP A 515 3.26 23.71 20.44
N LEU A 516 4.58 23.54 20.57
CA LEU A 516 5.45 24.53 21.20
C LEU A 516 5.68 25.75 20.30
N GLN A 517 5.65 25.55 18.98
CA GLN A 517 5.81 26.63 18.00
C GLN A 517 4.54 27.48 17.87
N ALA A 518 3.38 26.81 17.67
CA ALA A 518 2.12 27.50 17.44
C ALA A 518 1.44 28.00 18.73
N GLY A 519 1.89 27.50 19.89
CA GLY A 519 1.26 27.79 21.18
C GLY A 519 0.03 26.94 21.44
N GLN A 520 -0.46 27.01 22.68
CA GLN A 520 -1.63 26.26 23.14
C GLN A 520 -2.89 27.13 23.08
N ASN A 521 -4.02 26.51 22.74
CA ASN A 521 -5.31 27.15 22.87
C ASN A 521 -5.63 27.41 24.35
N ALA A 522 -6.06 28.63 24.68
CA ALA A 522 -6.29 29.06 26.06
C ALA A 522 -7.47 28.35 26.76
N LEU A 523 -8.42 27.81 26.00
CA LEU A 523 -9.62 27.14 26.52
C LEU A 523 -9.41 25.63 26.67
N THR A 524 -8.72 24.98 25.73
CA THR A 524 -8.50 23.53 25.75
C THR A 524 -7.15 23.11 26.34
N GLY A 525 -6.18 24.02 26.40
CA GLY A 525 -4.81 23.75 26.83
C GLY A 525 -4.01 22.87 25.85
N LYS A 526 -4.55 22.56 24.67
CA LYS A 526 -3.91 21.75 23.62
C LYS A 526 -3.33 22.65 22.53
N GLY A 527 -2.19 22.27 21.97
CA GLY A 527 -1.70 22.86 20.71
C GLY A 527 -2.37 22.20 19.49
N PRO A 528 -2.17 22.73 18.27
CA PRO A 528 -2.82 22.25 17.04
C PRO A 528 -2.57 20.76 16.75
N TYR A 529 -1.34 20.27 16.96
CA TYR A 529 -0.99 18.87 16.72
C TYR A 529 -1.67 17.94 17.71
N GLU A 530 -1.63 18.22 19.02
CA GLU A 530 -2.35 17.43 20.02
C GLU A 530 -3.87 17.58 19.88
N ALA A 531 -4.38 18.73 19.41
CA ALA A 531 -5.79 18.90 19.11
C ALA A 531 -6.23 18.01 17.95
N MET A 532 -5.51 18.01 16.82
CA MET A 532 -5.83 17.23 15.62
C MET A 532 -5.55 15.73 15.80
N PHE A 533 -4.34 15.39 16.24
CA PHE A 533 -3.84 14.02 16.25
C PHE A 533 -3.75 13.41 17.66
N GLY A 534 -3.91 14.18 18.74
CA GLY A 534 -3.76 13.65 20.11
C GLY A 534 -4.85 12.68 20.52
N ASP A 535 -6.08 12.93 20.06
CA ASP A 535 -7.24 12.07 20.34
C ASP A 535 -7.34 10.96 19.29
N TYR A 536 -7.59 9.73 19.74
CA TYR A 536 -7.74 8.56 18.87
C TYR A 536 -9.21 8.15 18.77
N TYR A 537 -9.66 7.89 17.53
CA TYR A 537 -11.02 7.45 17.23
C TYR A 537 -11.00 6.04 16.63
N LEU A 538 -11.64 5.08 17.31
CA LEU A 538 -11.99 3.75 16.76
C LEU A 538 -13.51 3.75 16.58
N ASP A 539 -13.99 3.26 15.44
CA ASP A 539 -15.42 3.11 15.15
C ASP A 539 -16.24 4.39 15.42
N GLY A 540 -15.69 5.55 15.07
CA GLY A 540 -16.32 6.87 15.30
C GLY A 540 -16.39 7.31 16.77
N LYS A 541 -15.86 6.54 17.73
CA LYS A 541 -15.88 6.85 19.16
C LYS A 541 -14.53 7.37 19.64
N LYS A 542 -14.57 8.44 20.42
CA LYS A 542 -13.39 9.03 21.07
C LYS A 542 -12.88 8.10 22.17
N HIS A 543 -11.60 7.74 22.12
CA HIS A 543 -10.94 6.99 23.19
C HIS A 543 -10.02 7.91 23.98
N GLU A 544 -10.18 7.92 25.31
CA GLU A 544 -9.41 8.78 26.24
C GLU A 544 -7.94 8.34 26.45
N ARG A 545 -7.54 7.18 25.93
CA ARG A 545 -6.16 6.70 26.06
C ARG A 545 -5.27 7.36 25.01
N ARG A 546 -4.24 8.08 25.48
CA ARG A 546 -3.13 8.57 24.64
C ARG A 546 -2.48 7.39 23.92
N VAL A 547 -2.57 7.40 22.58
CA VAL A 547 -1.83 6.47 21.74
C VAL A 547 -0.46 7.08 21.47
N TRP A 548 0.58 6.47 22.03
CA TRP A 548 1.96 6.85 21.78
C TRP A 548 2.30 6.57 20.31
N GLN A 549 2.74 7.60 19.59
CA GLN A 549 3.25 7.45 18.24
C GLN A 549 4.64 6.87 18.32
N VAL A 550 4.92 5.79 17.60
CA VAL A 550 6.26 5.19 17.59
C VAL A 550 7.00 5.66 16.35
N LEU A 551 8.23 6.14 16.53
CA LEU A 551 9.13 6.49 15.44
C LEU A 551 10.22 5.41 15.32
N PRO A 552 10.14 4.53 14.29
CA PRO A 552 11.25 3.68 13.92
C PRO A 552 12.34 4.47 13.20
N MET A 553 13.59 4.22 13.56
CA MET A 553 14.77 4.72 12.85
C MET A 553 15.80 3.62 12.64
N LEU A 554 16.46 3.66 11.49
CA LEU A 554 17.63 2.88 11.14
C LEU A 554 18.85 3.80 11.21
N ASP A 555 19.88 3.37 11.92
CA ASP A 555 21.16 4.06 12.04
C ASP A 555 22.26 3.22 11.40
N VAL A 556 23.16 3.86 10.64
CA VAL A 556 24.34 3.22 10.07
C VAL A 556 25.54 4.15 10.25
N ASP A 557 26.53 3.71 11.01
CA ASP A 557 27.76 4.43 11.33
C ASP A 557 28.99 3.66 10.80
N ARG A 558 29.90 4.35 10.11
CA ARG A 558 31.23 3.85 9.77
C ARG A 558 32.19 4.22 10.88
N ILE A 559 32.88 3.24 11.46
CA ILE A 559 33.91 3.50 12.46
C ILE A 559 35.19 3.98 11.77
N ILE A 560 35.70 5.13 12.22
CA ILE A 560 36.86 5.81 11.62
C ILE A 560 38.07 5.87 12.56
N TRP A 561 37.87 5.58 13.83
CA TRP A 561 38.93 5.54 14.83
C TRP A 561 38.58 4.55 15.93
N ASN A 562 39.52 3.62 16.17
CA ASN A 562 39.48 2.59 17.19
C ASN A 562 40.72 2.80 18.09
N GLY A 563 40.48 3.16 19.35
CA GLY A 563 41.54 3.45 20.33
C GLY A 563 41.02 3.38 21.75
N PHE A 564 40.93 4.52 22.44
CA PHE A 564 40.24 4.60 23.73
C PHE A 564 38.73 4.76 23.49
N GLY A 565 38.09 3.70 23.01
CA GLY A 565 36.72 3.71 22.46
C GLY A 565 36.70 3.81 20.93
N GLN A 566 35.50 3.98 20.39
CA GLN A 566 35.23 4.02 18.95
C GLN A 566 34.59 5.35 18.56
N ILE A 567 35.04 5.94 17.46
CA ILE A 567 34.38 7.10 16.82
C ILE A 567 33.79 6.67 15.49
N GLY A 568 32.48 6.85 15.36
CA GLY A 568 31.70 6.58 14.16
C GLY A 568 31.23 7.84 13.45
N VAL A 569 31.14 7.79 12.12
CA VAL A 569 30.46 8.80 11.29
C VAL A 569 29.44 8.09 10.43
N GLY A 570 28.21 8.58 10.44
CA GLY A 570 27.11 7.89 9.80
C GLY A 570 25.88 8.74 9.60
N GLY A 571 24.75 8.06 9.46
CA GLY A 571 23.47 8.72 9.35
C GLY A 571 22.32 7.83 9.77
N SER A 572 21.18 8.47 9.93
CA SER A 572 19.93 7.82 10.30
C SER A 572 18.79 8.22 9.40
N ILE A 573 17.83 7.30 9.27
CA ILE A 573 16.59 7.49 8.53
C ILE A 573 15.43 6.87 9.32
N GLY A 574 14.30 7.56 9.38
CA GLY A 574 13.08 7.02 9.96
C GLY A 574 11.85 7.31 9.10
N TYR A 575 10.71 6.80 9.55
CA TYR A 575 9.42 7.07 8.93
C TYR A 575 8.33 7.13 9.99
N MET A 576 7.47 8.15 9.90
CA MET A 576 6.29 8.29 10.73
C MET A 576 5.12 8.77 9.87
N GLN A 577 3.95 8.20 10.13
CA GLN A 577 2.68 8.65 9.58
C GLN A 577 1.63 8.64 10.68
N LYS A 578 0.78 9.67 10.70
CA LYS A 578 -0.44 9.67 11.49
C LYS A 578 -1.58 10.30 10.73
N SER A 579 -2.77 9.77 10.95
CA SER A 579 -3.99 10.24 10.30
C SER A 579 -5.09 10.49 11.34
N ALA A 580 -5.88 11.54 11.13
CA ALA A 580 -6.99 11.90 12.01
C ALA A 580 -8.15 12.48 11.18
N TYR A 581 -9.35 12.42 11.76
CA TYR A 581 -10.54 13.03 11.15
C TYR A 581 -10.40 14.56 11.12
N ALA A 582 -10.67 15.17 9.97
CA ALA A 582 -10.66 16.62 9.80
C ALA A 582 -11.81 17.28 10.59
N TYR A 583 -11.71 18.58 10.83
CA TYR A 583 -12.79 19.33 11.47
C TYR A 583 -13.90 19.66 10.47
N VAL A 584 -15.14 19.75 10.94
CA VAL A 584 -16.24 20.24 10.10
C VAL A 584 -15.97 21.71 9.74
N ASP A 585 -16.20 22.09 8.49
CA ASP A 585 -16.03 23.48 8.06
C ASP A 585 -16.92 24.47 8.85
N GLY A 586 -16.48 25.72 8.97
CA GLY A 586 -17.16 26.78 9.72
C GLY A 586 -17.05 26.69 11.25
N THR A 587 -16.29 25.72 11.77
CA THR A 587 -16.04 25.58 13.21
C THR A 587 -14.78 26.31 13.64
N SER A 588 -14.78 26.90 14.84
CA SER A 588 -13.65 27.69 15.35
C SER A 588 -12.64 26.84 16.13
N GLU A 589 -11.37 27.23 16.04
CA GLU A 589 -10.25 26.66 16.80
C GLU A 589 -10.38 26.78 18.34
N ASP A 590 -11.24 27.67 18.81
CA ASP A 590 -11.52 27.95 20.23
C ASP A 590 -12.64 27.10 20.84
N GLU A 591 -13.29 26.25 20.05
CA GLU A 591 -14.37 25.39 20.52
C GLU A 591 -13.83 24.20 21.33
N ALA A 592 -14.34 24.03 22.57
CA ALA A 592 -13.87 22.99 23.49
C ALA A 592 -14.07 21.55 22.96
N GLU A 593 -15.12 21.33 22.16
CA GLU A 593 -15.43 20.07 21.48
C GLU A 593 -15.74 20.31 20.00
N ARG A 594 -14.76 20.85 19.28
CA ARG A 594 -14.88 21.10 17.84
C ARG A 594 -15.28 19.81 17.08
N PRO A 595 -16.39 19.80 16.34
CA PRO A 595 -16.89 18.59 15.70
C PRO A 595 -15.98 18.12 14.56
N ARG A 596 -15.93 16.80 14.37
CA ARG A 596 -15.11 16.12 13.37
C ARG A 596 -15.98 15.62 12.22
N SER A 597 -15.48 15.69 10.99
CA SER A 597 -16.06 14.91 9.89
C SER A 597 -15.70 13.44 10.10
N GLY A 598 -16.67 12.54 10.17
CA GLY A 598 -16.37 11.10 10.26
C GLY A 598 -16.11 10.43 8.90
N ALA A 599 -16.17 11.19 7.80
CA ALA A 599 -15.83 10.72 6.45
C ALA A 599 -14.42 11.15 6.00
N SER A 600 -13.95 12.31 6.47
CA SER A 600 -12.73 12.93 5.95
C SER A 600 -11.54 12.77 6.88
N ARG A 601 -10.49 12.08 6.42
CA ARG A 601 -9.27 11.84 7.20
C ARG A 601 -8.06 12.51 6.57
N ASN A 602 -7.48 13.50 7.25
CA ASN A 602 -6.20 14.08 6.85
C ASN A 602 -5.02 13.23 7.37
N THR A 603 -3.85 13.38 6.76
CA THR A 603 -2.66 12.58 7.11
C THR A 603 -1.39 13.42 7.17
N PHE A 604 -0.69 13.36 8.30
CA PHE A 604 0.66 13.88 8.49
C PHE A 604 1.70 12.79 8.26
N ARG A 605 2.71 13.06 7.43
CA ARG A 605 3.86 12.17 7.19
C ARG A 605 5.15 12.90 7.47
N LEU A 606 6.10 12.18 8.08
CA LEU A 606 7.41 12.68 8.45
C LEU A 606 8.50 11.64 8.12
N ILE A 607 9.57 12.09 7.48
CA ILE A 607 10.77 11.31 7.18
C ILE A 607 11.95 12.02 7.84
N PRO A 608 12.32 11.64 9.08
CA PRO A 608 13.48 12.17 9.74
C PRO A 608 14.76 11.57 9.15
N LEU A 609 15.73 12.44 8.90
CA LEU A 609 17.04 12.08 8.37
C LEU A 609 18.10 12.80 9.19
N ALA A 610 19.20 12.14 9.53
CA ALA A 610 20.31 12.79 10.22
C ALA A 610 21.67 12.33 9.71
N ALA A 611 22.65 13.23 9.78
CA ALA A 611 24.06 12.91 9.62
C ALA A 611 24.73 13.08 10.99
N THR A 612 25.34 12.02 11.49
CA THR A 612 25.75 11.90 12.90
C THR A 612 27.21 11.52 13.05
N VAL A 613 27.80 12.00 14.13
CA VAL A 613 29.06 11.51 14.69
C VAL A 613 28.73 10.85 16.02
N SER A 614 29.21 9.64 16.23
CA SER A 614 29.02 8.86 17.46
C SER A 614 30.37 8.57 18.12
N TYR A 615 30.38 8.57 19.45
CA TYR A 615 31.50 8.13 20.27
C TYR A 615 31.00 7.08 21.25
N ARG A 616 31.56 5.88 21.17
CA ARG A 616 31.23 4.72 22.03
C ARG A 616 32.42 4.40 22.91
N PHE A 617 32.21 4.33 24.22
CA PHE A 617 33.28 4.05 25.17
C PHE A 617 33.41 2.53 25.42
N THR A 618 33.91 1.80 24.42
CA THR A 618 34.04 0.33 24.46
C THR A 618 35.13 -0.18 25.40
N TYR A 619 36.07 0.69 25.80
CA TYR A 619 37.19 0.34 26.68
C TYR A 619 36.78 -0.33 28.01
N LEU A 620 35.57 -0.08 28.52
CA LEU A 620 35.04 -0.78 29.70
C LEU A 620 34.81 -2.27 29.46
N ASP A 621 34.28 -2.63 28.29
CA ASP A 621 34.08 -4.01 27.90
C ASP A 621 35.40 -4.64 27.48
N ASP A 622 36.15 -3.95 26.61
CA ASP A 622 37.37 -4.48 26.00
C ASP A 622 38.49 -4.73 27.03
N ARG A 623 38.64 -3.86 28.06
CA ARG A 623 39.71 -3.98 29.07
C ARG A 623 39.27 -4.55 30.41
N PHE A 624 38.05 -4.23 30.85
CA PHE A 624 37.57 -4.60 32.19
C PHE A 624 36.48 -5.67 32.18
N GLY A 625 35.99 -6.07 30.99
CA GLY A 625 34.93 -7.07 30.85
C GLY A 625 33.58 -6.63 31.37
N ILE A 626 33.33 -5.32 31.48
CA ILE A 626 32.04 -4.77 31.91
C ILE A 626 31.18 -4.57 30.65
N PRO A 627 30.05 -5.28 30.48
CA PRO A 627 29.25 -5.30 29.24
C PRO A 627 28.47 -4.02 28.94
N ILE A 628 28.87 -2.89 29.50
CA ILE A 628 28.16 -1.61 29.39
C ILE A 628 29.03 -0.65 28.60
N VAL A 629 28.47 -0.14 27.50
CA VAL A 629 29.12 0.80 26.59
C VAL A 629 28.35 2.12 26.61
N PRO A 630 28.79 3.10 27.41
CA PRO A 630 28.27 4.46 27.32
C PRO A 630 28.60 5.07 25.95
N TYR A 631 27.65 5.77 25.37
CA TYR A 631 27.88 6.45 24.10
C TYR A 631 27.20 7.82 24.02
N LEU A 632 27.75 8.63 23.15
CA LEU A 632 27.24 9.94 22.76
C LEU A 632 27.08 9.98 21.25
N ARG A 633 26.03 10.62 20.77
CA ARG A 633 25.83 10.87 19.35
C ARG A 633 25.39 12.31 19.14
N GLY A 634 25.89 12.95 18.11
CA GLY A 634 25.53 14.34 17.77
C GLY A 634 25.56 14.55 16.27
N GLY A 635 24.67 15.39 15.76
CA GLY A 635 24.55 15.53 14.31
C GLY A 635 23.66 16.67 13.84
N LEU A 636 23.60 16.79 12.52
CA LEU A 636 22.67 17.65 11.81
C LEU A 636 21.49 16.82 11.32
N SER A 637 20.28 17.36 11.46
CA SER A 637 19.04 16.66 11.11
C SER A 637 18.27 17.44 10.05
N TYR A 638 17.60 16.71 9.16
CA TYR A 638 16.69 17.23 8.16
C TYR A 638 15.42 16.38 8.15
N TYR A 639 14.31 16.94 8.60
CA TYR A 639 13.05 16.21 8.68
C TYR A 639 12.15 16.68 7.55
N ALA A 640 11.89 15.80 6.58
CA ALA A 640 10.96 16.07 5.49
C ALA A 640 9.55 15.76 5.94
N TRP A 641 8.60 16.66 5.70
CA TRP A 641 7.21 16.49 6.12
C TRP A 641 6.24 16.82 4.99
N MET A 642 5.07 16.19 5.04
CA MET A 642 3.94 16.49 4.15
C MET A 642 2.62 16.23 4.87
N ILE A 643 1.63 17.06 4.58
CA ILE A 643 0.25 16.90 5.07
C ILE A 643 -0.65 16.69 3.86
N LYS A 644 -1.45 15.64 3.91
CA LYS A 644 -2.45 15.33 2.90
C LYS A 644 -3.83 15.74 3.38
N ALA A 645 -4.56 16.41 2.50
CA ALA A 645 -5.97 16.68 2.67
C ALA A 645 -6.78 15.37 2.57
N PRO A 646 -8.03 15.35 3.05
CA PRO A 646 -8.90 14.17 3.03
C PRO A 646 -9.14 13.55 1.65
N ASN A 647 -9.12 14.36 0.59
CA ASN A 647 -9.22 13.91 -0.80
C ASN A 647 -7.93 13.21 -1.32
N GLY A 648 -6.89 13.08 -0.50
CA GLY A 648 -5.64 12.39 -0.84
C GLY A 648 -4.56 13.28 -1.46
N ASP A 649 -4.92 14.50 -1.88
CA ASP A 649 -3.98 15.50 -2.38
C ASP A 649 -3.15 16.14 -1.27
N LEU A 650 -2.12 16.88 -1.65
CA LEU A 650 -1.40 17.74 -0.70
C LEU A 650 -2.34 18.86 -0.25
N SER A 651 -2.41 19.05 1.07
CA SER A 651 -3.16 20.17 1.63
C SER A 651 -2.59 21.51 1.15
N ARG A 652 -3.44 22.52 1.06
CA ARG A 652 -3.11 23.83 0.49
C ARG A 652 -3.88 24.94 1.20
N VAL A 653 -3.20 26.04 1.46
CA VAL A 653 -3.83 27.29 1.92
C VAL A 653 -3.50 28.41 0.94
N CYS A 654 -4.37 29.41 0.84
CA CYS A 654 -4.17 30.55 -0.05
C CYS A 654 -3.08 31.50 0.46
N ALA A 655 -2.02 31.67 -0.33
CA ALA A 655 -0.87 32.47 0.06
C ALA A 655 -1.04 33.98 -0.24
N GLU A 656 -1.92 34.35 -1.17
CA GLU A 656 -2.27 35.75 -1.46
C GLU A 656 -3.77 35.88 -1.81
N THR A 657 -4.47 36.79 -1.12
CA THR A 657 -5.82 37.21 -1.50
C THR A 657 -5.71 38.35 -2.52
N ALA A 658 -6.11 38.09 -3.77
CA ALA A 658 -6.45 39.20 -4.66
C ALA A 658 -7.71 39.89 -4.12
N ALA A 659 -7.83 41.20 -4.35
CA ALA A 659 -9.03 41.99 -4.01
C ALA A 659 -10.32 41.47 -4.70
N ASP A 660 -10.18 40.50 -5.60
CA ASP A 660 -11.22 39.70 -6.22
C ASP A 660 -10.97 38.27 -5.76
N MET A 661 -11.94 37.67 -5.07
CA MET A 661 -11.92 36.49 -4.17
C MET A 661 -11.41 35.16 -4.78
N SER A 662 -10.31 35.21 -5.53
CA SER A 662 -9.66 34.12 -6.26
C SER A 662 -8.23 34.01 -5.77
N CYS A 663 -7.87 32.80 -5.34
CA CYS A 663 -6.56 32.46 -4.81
C CYS A 663 -5.50 32.52 -5.93
N VAL A 664 -4.56 33.48 -5.87
CA VAL A 664 -3.54 33.67 -6.92
C VAL A 664 -2.39 32.66 -6.78
N SER A 665 -2.10 32.23 -5.55
CA SER A 665 -1.07 31.24 -5.26
C SER A 665 -1.41 30.42 -4.00
N TYR A 666 -0.94 29.17 -3.99
CA TYR A 666 -1.19 28.23 -2.89
C TYR A 666 0.10 27.89 -2.14
N ASN A 667 0.06 27.99 -0.81
CA ASN A 667 1.04 27.43 0.10
C ASN A 667 0.71 25.94 0.31
N LYS A 668 1.49 25.05 -0.30
CA LYS A 668 1.28 23.60 -0.24
C LYS A 668 1.92 23.03 1.02
N ALA A 669 1.22 22.15 1.72
CA ALA A 669 1.65 21.52 2.97
C ALA A 669 2.74 20.46 2.78
N ARG A 670 3.88 20.86 2.21
CA ARG A 670 5.06 20.03 1.99
C ARG A 670 6.31 20.86 2.23
N GLY A 671 7.22 20.33 3.03
CA GLY A 671 8.46 21.03 3.34
C GLY A 671 9.52 20.15 3.97
N GLY A 672 10.54 20.81 4.50
CA GLY A 672 11.49 20.16 5.37
C GLY A 672 12.18 21.15 6.28
N SER A 673 12.49 20.71 7.50
CA SER A 673 13.07 21.53 8.55
C SER A 673 14.48 21.01 8.85
N LEU A 674 15.45 21.92 8.90
CA LEU A 674 16.82 21.62 9.31
C LEU A 674 16.98 21.84 10.82
N GLY A 675 17.93 21.14 11.41
CA GLY A 675 18.18 21.24 12.84
C GLY A 675 19.45 20.52 13.27
N TYR A 676 19.57 20.38 14.58
CA TYR A 676 20.62 19.59 15.21
C TYR A 676 20.01 18.61 16.21
N GLN A 677 20.70 17.49 16.40
CA GLN A 677 20.32 16.50 17.40
C GLN A 677 21.54 16.07 18.23
N GLY A 678 21.27 15.68 19.46
CA GLY A 678 22.22 15.06 20.36
C GLY A 678 21.55 13.97 21.17
N SER A 679 22.25 12.86 21.39
CA SER A 679 21.78 11.80 22.28
C SER A 679 22.88 11.30 23.19
N ILE A 680 22.45 10.82 24.35
CA ILE A 680 23.27 10.12 25.33
C ILE A 680 22.61 8.78 25.62
N GLY A 681 23.38 7.71 25.54
CA GLY A 681 22.86 6.37 25.69
C GLY A 681 23.81 5.40 26.36
N LEU A 682 23.25 4.25 26.70
CA LEU A 682 23.96 3.08 27.19
C LEU A 682 23.60 1.91 26.27
N ALA A 683 24.62 1.23 25.76
CA ALA A 683 24.47 -0.04 25.06
C ALA A 683 24.97 -1.18 25.96
N VAL A 684 24.30 -2.32 25.88
CA VAL A 684 24.67 -3.55 26.58
C VAL A 684 24.98 -4.61 25.52
N ARG A 685 26.22 -5.08 25.53
CA ARG A 685 26.75 -6.11 24.64
C ARG A 685 26.23 -7.49 25.06
N ALA A 686 25.49 -8.16 24.17
CA ALA A 686 24.74 -9.37 24.48
C ALA A 686 25.62 -10.61 24.64
N GLU A 687 26.87 -10.57 24.17
CA GLU A 687 27.80 -11.70 24.20
C GLU A 687 28.19 -12.12 25.62
N ARG A 688 28.04 -11.21 26.60
CA ARG A 688 28.25 -11.51 28.02
C ARG A 688 27.02 -12.11 28.70
N ILE A 689 25.88 -12.14 28.03
CA ILE A 689 24.62 -12.72 28.52
C ILE A 689 24.44 -14.14 27.98
N ASP A 690 24.78 -14.36 26.70
CA ASP A 690 24.71 -15.66 26.03
C ASP A 690 25.89 -15.83 25.05
N SER A 691 26.89 -16.61 25.45
CA SER A 691 28.11 -16.84 24.68
C SER A 691 27.91 -17.78 23.47
N GLU A 692 26.93 -18.69 23.53
CA GLU A 692 26.66 -19.66 22.47
C GLU A 692 25.97 -18.97 21.28
N ALA A 693 25.00 -18.10 21.56
CA ALA A 693 24.37 -17.26 20.55
C ALA A 693 25.39 -16.31 19.87
N ALA A 694 26.29 -15.71 20.66
CA ALA A 694 27.33 -14.83 20.15
C ALA A 694 28.31 -15.52 19.18
N MET A 695 28.73 -16.75 19.47
CA MET A 695 29.60 -17.53 18.58
C MET A 695 28.93 -17.84 17.24
N SER A 696 27.64 -18.16 17.24
CA SER A 696 26.86 -18.36 16.01
C SER A 696 26.78 -17.08 15.17
N MET A 697 26.60 -15.93 15.81
CA MET A 697 26.54 -14.62 15.14
C MET A 697 27.89 -14.20 14.54
N ARG A 698 29.00 -14.49 15.21
CA ARG A 698 30.35 -14.26 14.68
C ARG A 698 30.62 -15.00 13.38
N ASN A 699 30.12 -16.23 13.25
CA ASN A 699 30.20 -16.99 12.00
C ASN A 699 29.40 -16.37 10.83
N SER A 700 28.46 -15.47 11.11
CA SER A 700 27.68 -14.74 10.11
C SER A 700 28.29 -13.39 9.70
N GLY A 701 29.42 -13.00 10.29
CA GLY A 701 30.08 -11.71 10.06
C GLY A 701 29.62 -10.57 10.98
N ILE A 702 28.90 -10.89 12.06
CA ILE A 702 28.52 -9.94 13.11
C ILE A 702 29.49 -10.11 14.28
N GLN A 703 30.30 -9.09 14.55
CA GLN A 703 31.30 -9.12 15.63
C GLN A 703 30.65 -8.97 17.00
N HIS A 704 29.72 -8.01 17.11
CA HIS A 704 28.93 -7.78 18.31
C HIS A 704 27.45 -7.51 18.01
N ALA A 705 26.59 -7.87 18.96
CA ALA A 705 25.18 -7.52 18.99
C ALA A 705 24.78 -7.04 20.39
N GLY A 706 23.93 -6.03 20.45
CA GLY A 706 23.56 -5.39 21.70
C GLY A 706 22.15 -4.85 21.71
N PHE A 707 21.76 -4.42 22.90
CA PHE A 707 20.58 -3.60 23.13
C PHE A 707 21.02 -2.26 23.67
N TYR A 708 20.35 -1.19 23.26
CA TYR A 708 20.64 0.13 23.79
C TYR A 708 19.39 0.90 24.17
N ALA A 709 19.58 1.86 25.06
CA ALA A 709 18.62 2.90 25.36
C ALA A 709 19.33 4.26 25.33
N GLU A 710 18.70 5.26 24.74
CA GLU A 710 19.23 6.62 24.66
C GLU A 710 18.15 7.67 24.88
N LEU A 711 18.56 8.78 25.49
CA LEU A 711 17.78 10.01 25.54
C LEU A 711 18.26 10.91 24.40
N GLN A 712 17.37 11.22 23.47
CA GLN A 712 17.64 12.09 22.33
C GLN A 712 16.95 13.44 22.51
N TYR A 713 17.73 14.52 22.34
CA TYR A 713 17.23 15.87 22.12
C TYR A 713 17.44 16.26 20.65
N ALA A 714 16.38 16.54 19.91
CA ALA A 714 16.44 16.98 18.53
C ALA A 714 15.67 18.30 18.36
N LYS A 715 16.39 19.38 18.03
CA LYS A 715 15.80 20.67 17.73
C LYS A 715 15.79 20.87 16.21
N VAL A 716 14.62 20.66 15.59
CA VAL A 716 14.45 20.63 14.12
C VAL A 716 13.36 21.63 13.70
N ASP A 717 13.70 22.91 13.84
CA ASP A 717 12.83 24.09 13.67
C ASP A 717 13.35 25.07 12.61
N GLY A 718 14.22 24.61 11.70
CA GLY A 718 14.87 25.48 10.72
C GLY A 718 15.92 26.42 11.33
N PHE A 719 16.53 26.04 12.46
CA PHE A 719 17.44 26.87 13.26
C PHE A 719 16.76 28.11 13.84
N GLY A 720 15.53 27.94 14.34
CA GLY A 720 14.71 28.98 14.95
C GLY A 720 13.98 29.88 13.95
N SER A 721 13.58 29.34 12.79
CA SER A 721 12.84 30.09 11.78
C SER A 721 11.35 29.90 11.95
N ASP A 722 10.60 31.00 12.10
CA ASP A 722 9.13 30.95 12.18
C ASP A 722 8.47 30.46 10.89
N SER A 723 9.19 30.55 9.76
CA SER A 723 8.73 30.04 8.46
C SER A 723 8.84 28.51 8.29
N ARG A 724 9.34 27.80 9.31
CA ARG A 724 9.60 26.35 9.25
C ARG A 724 8.85 25.62 10.35
N LEU A 725 8.27 24.48 10.00
CA LEU A 725 7.56 23.64 10.95
C LEU A 725 8.54 23.05 11.98
N SER A 726 8.27 23.23 13.27
CA SER A 726 9.04 22.63 14.36
C SER A 726 8.67 21.16 14.51
N VAL A 727 9.50 20.29 13.95
CA VAL A 727 9.31 18.82 13.96
C VAL A 727 10.38 18.12 14.80
N GLY A 728 11.03 18.87 15.69
CA GLY A 728 11.93 18.33 16.72
C GLY A 728 11.16 17.52 17.78
N ASP A 729 11.91 16.87 18.68
CA ASP A 729 11.37 16.19 19.86
C ASP A 729 12.49 15.93 20.90
N ASN A 730 12.10 15.72 22.15
CA ASN A 730 12.95 15.25 23.24
C ASN A 730 12.38 13.95 23.82
N THR A 731 12.98 12.82 23.44
CA THR A 731 12.39 11.50 23.69
C THR A 731 13.42 10.40 23.97
N TRP A 732 12.92 9.29 24.50
CA TRP A 732 13.69 8.06 24.71
C TRP A 732 13.59 7.14 23.49
N PHE A 733 14.72 6.62 23.07
CA PHE A 733 14.79 5.51 22.12
C PHE A 733 15.34 4.27 22.82
N ALA A 734 14.83 3.11 22.40
CA ALA A 734 15.43 1.82 22.70
C ALA A 734 15.56 1.02 21.42
N GLY A 735 16.57 0.17 21.33
CA GLY A 735 16.90 -0.49 20.09
C GLY A 735 17.83 -1.66 20.23
N VAL A 736 18.12 -2.25 19.08
CA VAL A 736 19.16 -3.27 18.89
C VAL A 736 20.24 -2.73 17.99
N ASP A 737 21.48 -3.09 18.28
CA ASP A 737 22.64 -2.71 17.50
C ASP A 737 23.50 -3.92 17.12
N PHE A 738 24.17 -3.79 15.98
CA PHE A 738 25.05 -4.79 15.38
C PHE A 738 26.35 -4.12 14.94
N GLU A 739 27.48 -4.72 15.30
CA GLU A 739 28.84 -4.30 14.93
C GLU A 739 29.44 -5.32 13.94
N PHE A 740 30.07 -4.85 12.86
CA PHE A 740 30.57 -5.67 11.74
C PHE A 740 32.03 -5.38 11.40
#